data_AF-A0A257ERU9-F1
#
_entry.id   AF-A0A257ERU9-F1
#
_cell.length_a   1.000
_cell.length_b   1.000
_cell.length_c   1.000
_cell.angle_alpha   90.00
_cell.angle_beta   90.00
_cell.angle_gamma   90.00
#
_symmetry.space_group_name_H-M   'P 1'
#
loop_
_entity.id
_entity.type
_entity.pdbx_description
1 polymer ?
#
loop_
_entity_poly.entity_id
_entity_poly.type
_entity_poly.pdbx_seq_one_letter_code
_entity_poly.pdbx_strand_id
1 'polypeptide(L)'
;MRIVGGWQRPVVCLAAVLLVPALLHAAEPAPVTAPAANAIVTVADIAVPAWVAPRELPAATPARVEHAREGSAYLLRDRQYRITATGHEQWFRLATKIVERSGLEGNGQITIDYNPHFETVTVQHIHIIRDGRVIDVTKTSPFRVVEREDSLDDGIVSGTLRAITNLRDVRVGDIVDFATVTTTRSTLWPGQFFQHLSQRFSDPLAAHGLRIVFPRTLALRSKAFNSSIRFAERSSGDMTEWDWVEFDAPGQTGEDDVPDGTHQYGMVDVSTMRSWGELAAWGAPLYAGDTSLPAAFRARLDAIAANTPAPADRLTAVTRYVQDNIRYVGEELGEGSYVPRPPALVLERGYGDCKDKTLLLTVALRYLGITAVPALVDADGADDLPEHLPSPLLFDHVIVRAVLDGKVLWLDPTGTHRGGRGAGIVPSDLGYALPLVAGQAGLERMRGYADRAGKIVAVEKFSVDEGGETPLQLQVETRYTDARADGMRGRVAEVAAKGVAKENLDFYRKRFAGLVESKPLEIIDDRDANLLIMRETYTLSKRDFDKEKIAEKLISRAYLMSDLLPDRQAAPRVQPLAVPGPFEREQIIELTVKDRRLGLLDSIDTSAAGVRFTRQSSQNGAFTRVTYRLTAGERQAVSPADAEGVYALSDTIKDEVGTEYYLQKSDRLSAKKDSDLDPAVMAPILADVTKVSALLEKNDEASAIEGLTLLNTVLPKVARPSREAGMLDGLKGALLAQLRRPVPALAAFQSATAQYEGNPPVYRLWIAFEIDHGTPQGVIAALRRTVQVQPAVVAALDPDWVTMIGQKLRPLSSAERETLWQDMTILLVDGGWQMSPRTARGTGMLDQAITAHSRRGELAAARAGLAMMPSASGLAGLALDRRHQALWPDIDRLAAAGFRKTLEADLARAASAAKATPRDPKAVLAYMQELRAIGRATDAIAVGKPLVTDKAFIETVGDDGFWLVNEYAQALRWAGRPDEAIAALDGLLALGVDAYPSLVSMAINKGLLLNDAGRHEQALATLNALEATHAGRISAFGKMFIWSGQACALRALSRPEEAKPIEAKLAAKPDDNWGAATRTAACRGDVPAIADLLIKRMQAEDARIGVLALYVNFLTRDPLLPYEATLQKAMTAALHMPAVEAEFRKHGRVIDYAGNRTGWPDY
;
A
#
# COMPACT_ATOMS: atom_id res chain seq x y z
N MET A 1 -14.11 -12.76 -3.57
CA MET A 1 -12.65 -12.55 -3.76
C MET A 1 -12.44 -11.74 -5.04
N ARG A 2 -11.50 -10.78 -5.09
CA ARG A 2 -10.66 -10.54 -6.30
C ARG A 2 -9.57 -11.65 -6.31
N ILE A 3 -8.62 -11.85 -7.24
CA ILE A 3 -7.76 -11.03 -8.12
C ILE A 3 -7.39 -11.98 -9.33
N VAL A 4 -6.96 -11.64 -10.56
CA VAL A 4 -5.74 -10.98 -11.13
C VAL A 4 -5.97 -10.88 -12.67
N GLY A 5 -5.38 -10.03 -13.54
CA GLY A 5 -4.39 -8.93 -13.45
C GLY A 5 -3.28 -9.02 -14.55
N GLY A 6 -2.99 -7.89 -15.26
CA GLY A 6 -1.84 -7.54 -16.18
C GLY A 6 -1.36 -8.50 -17.31
N TRP A 7 -0.37 -8.15 -18.17
CA TRP A 7 0.80 -7.23 -18.06
C TRP A 7 1.42 -6.70 -19.42
N GLN A 8 2.35 -5.69 -19.42
CA GLN A 8 3.82 -5.75 -19.81
C GLN A 8 4.52 -4.37 -20.10
N ARG A 9 5.88 -4.34 -20.25
CA ARG A 9 6.80 -3.15 -20.39
C ARG A 9 7.89 -3.42 -21.50
N PRO A 10 9.25 -3.15 -21.49
CA PRO A 10 10.23 -2.47 -20.58
C PRO A 10 11.39 -1.59 -21.19
N VAL A 11 12.22 -1.01 -20.28
CA VAL A 11 13.69 -0.70 -20.20
C VAL A 11 14.66 -0.87 -21.42
N VAL A 12 15.59 0.12 -21.66
CA VAL A 12 17.07 -0.01 -21.95
C VAL A 12 17.80 1.39 -21.95
N CYS A 13 19.14 1.50 -22.18
CA CYS A 13 20.05 2.49 -21.52
C CYS A 13 21.35 2.87 -22.32
N LEU A 14 22.22 3.74 -21.74
CA LEU A 14 23.69 4.01 -21.89
C LEU A 14 24.28 5.22 -22.71
N ALA A 15 25.31 5.87 -22.09
CA ALA A 15 26.52 6.58 -22.64
C ALA A 15 26.43 7.96 -23.37
N ALA A 16 27.48 8.82 -23.51
CA ALA A 16 28.69 9.16 -22.68
C ALA A 16 29.57 10.35 -23.23
N VAL A 17 30.04 11.27 -22.35
CA VAL A 17 31.39 11.94 -22.28
C VAL A 17 31.88 13.05 -23.29
N LEU A 18 32.62 14.04 -22.75
CA LEU A 18 33.63 15.02 -23.31
C LEU A 18 33.22 16.29 -24.12
N LEU A 19 33.38 17.50 -23.54
CA LEU A 19 34.50 18.47 -23.85
C LEU A 19 34.38 19.85 -23.12
N VAL A 20 35.50 20.59 -23.10
CA VAL A 20 35.85 21.90 -22.46
C VAL A 20 36.81 22.61 -23.47
N PRO A 21 37.01 23.97 -23.55
CA PRO A 21 36.75 25.06 -22.58
C PRO A 21 36.09 26.37 -23.12
N ALA A 22 35.84 27.32 -22.21
CA ALA A 22 36.11 28.75 -22.45
C ALA A 22 36.46 29.46 -21.11
N LEU A 23 37.46 30.35 -21.12
CA LEU A 23 37.90 31.14 -19.95
C LEU A 23 37.45 32.60 -20.08
N LEU A 24 37.05 33.21 -18.97
CA LEU A 24 37.16 34.66 -18.75
C LEU A 24 37.15 34.95 -17.24
N HIS A 25 38.23 35.57 -16.73
CA HIS A 25 38.33 36.06 -15.34
C HIS A 25 37.85 37.51 -15.26
N ALA A 26 37.13 37.87 -14.20
CA ALA A 26 36.96 39.27 -13.78
C ALA A 26 36.67 39.36 -12.25
N ALA A 27 37.71 39.75 -11.50
CA ALA A 27 37.72 40.34 -10.15
C ALA A 27 36.61 40.00 -9.13
N GLU A 28 36.98 39.29 -8.07
CA GLU A 28 36.25 39.25 -6.79
C GLU A 28 36.36 40.61 -6.05
N PRO A 29 35.30 41.09 -5.37
CA PRO A 29 35.45 41.99 -4.23
C PRO A 29 35.89 41.17 -3.00
N ALA A 30 36.82 41.70 -2.20
CA ALA A 30 37.45 40.95 -1.11
C ALA A 30 36.45 40.52 -0.01
N PRO A 31 36.58 39.29 0.54
CA PRO A 31 35.70 38.83 1.62
C PRO A 31 35.95 39.63 2.91
N VAL A 32 34.86 40.12 3.51
CA VAL A 32 34.90 40.64 4.89
C VAL A 32 35.08 39.45 5.82
N THR A 33 36.30 39.26 6.34
CA THR A 33 36.63 38.15 7.23
C THR A 33 35.95 38.33 8.59
N ALA A 34 34.74 37.78 8.74
CA ALA A 34 34.29 37.33 10.04
C ALA A 34 35.31 36.31 10.60
N PRO A 35 35.63 36.32 11.90
CA PRO A 35 36.51 35.33 12.48
C PRO A 35 35.85 33.94 12.35
N ALA A 36 36.61 32.95 11.88
CA ALA A 36 36.10 31.59 11.76
C ALA A 36 35.67 31.06 13.13
N ALA A 37 34.36 30.91 13.34
CA ALA A 37 33.82 30.14 14.44
C ALA A 37 34.22 28.69 14.23
N ASN A 38 35.27 28.25 14.94
CA ASN A 38 35.84 26.92 14.73
C ASN A 38 34.76 25.84 14.96
N ALA A 39 34.58 24.96 13.97
CA ALA A 39 33.61 23.85 13.99
C ALA A 39 34.04 22.75 14.99
N ILE A 40 33.94 23.07 16.28
CA ILE A 40 34.47 22.27 17.39
C ILE A 40 33.37 21.37 17.93
N VAL A 41 33.44 20.08 17.55
CA VAL A 41 33.12 19.00 18.47
C VAL A 41 34.38 18.67 19.25
N THR A 42 34.41 18.99 20.55
CA THR A 42 35.54 18.66 21.43
C THR A 42 35.44 17.22 21.89
N VAL A 43 36.41 16.39 21.53
CA VAL A 43 36.76 15.19 22.30
C VAL A 43 37.73 15.64 23.38
N ALA A 44 37.34 15.61 24.65
CA ALA A 44 38.10 16.25 25.73
C ALA A 44 38.09 15.46 27.04
N ASP A 45 39.23 15.45 27.74
CA ASP A 45 39.39 14.91 29.11
C ASP A 45 38.77 15.84 30.16
N ILE A 46 37.50 16.20 29.98
CA ILE A 46 36.73 17.03 30.92
C ILE A 46 35.96 16.08 31.84
N ALA A 47 36.07 16.28 33.16
CA ALA A 47 35.28 15.52 34.11
C ALA A 47 33.78 15.79 33.90
N VAL A 48 32.95 14.74 34.00
CA VAL A 48 31.48 14.83 33.88
C VAL A 48 30.97 16.00 34.76
N PRO A 49 30.21 16.97 34.21
CA PRO A 49 29.87 18.19 34.94
C PRO A 49 29.14 17.89 36.24
N ALA A 50 29.58 18.50 37.34
CA ALA A 50 29.11 18.19 38.70
C ALA A 50 27.62 18.46 38.99
N TRP A 51 26.86 18.97 38.01
CA TRP A 51 25.39 19.11 38.08
C TRP A 51 24.64 17.90 37.50
N VAL A 52 25.28 17.10 36.64
CA VAL A 52 24.75 15.87 36.08
C VAL A 52 24.57 14.86 37.21
N ALA A 53 23.48 14.10 37.19
CA ALA A 53 23.25 12.98 38.10
C ALA A 53 23.35 11.68 37.29
N PRO A 54 24.52 11.01 37.22
CA PRO A 54 24.70 9.88 36.33
C PRO A 54 23.76 8.73 36.69
N ARG A 55 22.99 8.25 35.71
CA ARG A 55 22.10 7.10 35.87
C ARG A 55 22.86 5.80 35.57
N GLU A 56 22.63 4.75 36.36
CA GLU A 56 23.22 3.44 36.12
C GLU A 56 22.75 2.86 34.77
N LEU A 57 23.60 2.09 34.11
CA LEU A 57 23.26 1.41 32.86
C LEU A 57 22.44 0.14 33.19
N PRO A 58 21.16 0.03 32.76
CA PRO A 58 20.37 -1.16 33.05
C PRO A 58 20.96 -2.40 32.38
N ALA A 59 20.99 -3.51 33.12
CA ALA A 59 21.47 -4.77 32.59
C ALA A 59 20.63 -5.24 31.39
N ALA A 60 21.31 -5.69 30.33
CA ALA A 60 20.73 -6.31 29.15
C ALA A 60 20.25 -7.75 29.46
N THR A 61 19.17 -7.86 30.24
CA THR A 61 18.53 -9.15 30.56
C THR A 61 17.86 -9.75 29.32
N PRO A 62 17.65 -11.07 29.26
CA PRO A 62 17.00 -11.73 28.11
C PRO A 62 15.69 -11.07 27.67
N ALA A 63 14.80 -10.72 28.62
CA ALA A 63 13.53 -10.04 28.31
C ALA A 63 13.71 -8.64 27.68
N ARG A 64 14.81 -7.93 27.99
CA ARG A 64 15.12 -6.61 27.41
C ARG A 64 15.72 -6.71 26.01
N VAL A 65 16.32 -7.85 25.65
CA VAL A 65 16.82 -8.11 24.29
C VAL A 65 15.85 -8.90 23.42
N GLU A 66 14.86 -9.59 24.00
CA GLU A 66 13.79 -10.29 23.28
C GLU A 66 12.89 -9.34 22.48
N HIS A 67 12.77 -8.08 22.91
CA HIS A 67 12.01 -7.04 22.20
C HIS A 67 12.89 -6.07 21.40
N ALA A 68 14.11 -6.48 21.07
CA ALA A 68 14.97 -5.74 20.16
C ALA A 68 14.31 -5.54 18.78
N ARG A 69 14.63 -4.41 18.14
CA ARG A 69 14.25 -4.13 16.74
C ARG A 69 15.50 -3.72 15.97
N GLU A 70 15.53 -4.05 14.68
CA GLU A 70 16.68 -3.76 13.79
C GLU A 70 18.03 -4.24 14.38
N GLY A 71 18.03 -5.38 15.06
CA GLY A 71 19.20 -5.96 15.72
C GLY A 71 19.72 -5.18 16.94
N SER A 72 18.91 -4.28 17.50
CA SER A 72 19.29 -3.31 18.54
C SER A 72 18.30 -3.32 19.72
N ALA A 73 18.79 -3.24 20.95
CA ALA A 73 17.97 -3.05 22.15
C ALA A 73 18.45 -1.85 22.97
N TYR A 74 17.58 -0.86 23.15
CA TYR A 74 17.90 0.39 23.85
C TYR A 74 17.88 0.19 25.37
N LEU A 75 19.06 0.28 26.00
CA LEU A 75 19.22 0.05 27.43
C LEU A 75 19.00 1.32 28.25
N LEU A 76 19.55 2.45 27.80
CA LEU A 76 19.45 3.73 28.50
C LEU A 76 19.33 4.88 27.51
N ARG A 77 18.31 5.72 27.70
CA ARG A 77 18.25 7.09 27.16
C ARG A 77 18.17 8.05 28.35
N ASP A 78 19.25 8.78 28.60
CA ASP A 78 19.37 9.73 29.71
C ASP A 78 19.58 11.13 29.15
N ARG A 79 18.62 12.02 29.38
CA ARG A 79 18.63 13.41 28.91
C ARG A 79 18.44 14.34 30.09
N GLN A 80 19.44 15.18 30.38
CA GLN A 80 19.44 16.09 31.52
C GLN A 80 19.77 17.50 31.07
N TYR A 81 19.05 18.49 31.57
CA TYR A 81 19.22 19.90 31.26
C TYR A 81 19.62 20.70 32.49
N ARG A 82 20.47 21.71 32.30
CA ARG A 82 20.72 22.78 33.27
C ARG A 82 20.49 24.13 32.62
N ILE A 83 19.51 24.87 33.11
CA ILE A 83 19.23 26.23 32.64
C ILE A 83 20.27 27.19 33.22
N THR A 84 20.78 28.09 32.37
CA THR A 84 21.81 29.09 32.68
C THR A 84 21.32 30.49 32.32
N ALA A 85 22.05 31.54 32.72
CA ALA A 85 21.67 32.93 32.42
C ALA A 85 21.68 33.29 30.92
N THR A 86 22.26 32.46 30.03
CA THR A 86 22.40 32.76 28.59
C THR A 86 21.83 31.66 27.67
N GLY A 87 21.09 30.69 28.21
CA GLY A 87 20.71 29.47 27.49
C GLY A 87 20.80 28.25 28.41
N HIS A 88 21.25 27.09 27.93
CA HIS A 88 21.30 25.86 28.74
C HIS A 88 22.47 24.93 28.40
N GLU A 89 22.79 24.03 29.33
CA GLU A 89 23.67 22.88 29.13
C GLU A 89 22.79 21.61 29.06
N GLN A 90 22.92 20.80 28.01
CA GLN A 90 22.26 19.49 27.86
C GLN A 90 23.29 18.38 27.97
N TRP A 91 23.15 17.51 28.96
CA TRP A 91 23.77 16.18 28.97
C TRP A 91 22.85 15.20 28.25
N PHE A 92 23.41 14.42 27.33
CA PHE A 92 22.72 13.32 26.67
C PHE A 92 23.60 12.07 26.71
N ARG A 93 23.03 10.93 27.10
CA ARG A 93 23.68 9.61 27.04
C ARG A 93 22.72 8.60 26.43
N LEU A 94 23.24 7.82 25.48
CA LEU A 94 22.55 6.71 24.85
C LEU A 94 23.39 5.44 25.02
N ALA A 95 22.75 4.35 25.42
CA ALA A 95 23.38 3.03 25.46
C ALA A 95 22.50 1.97 24.80
N THR A 96 23.05 1.29 23.79
CA THR A 96 22.33 0.31 22.96
C THR A 96 23.10 -1.01 22.92
N LYS A 97 22.41 -2.11 23.22
CA LYS A 97 22.92 -3.47 23.06
C LYS A 97 22.73 -3.94 21.62
N ILE A 98 23.80 -4.38 20.98
CA ILE A 98 23.75 -4.98 19.64
C ILE A 98 23.49 -6.47 19.80
N VAL A 99 22.36 -6.95 19.27
CA VAL A 99 21.90 -8.34 19.42
C VAL A 99 21.99 -9.14 18.11
N GLU A 100 22.01 -8.46 16.95
CA GLU A 100 22.16 -9.07 15.63
C GLU A 100 23.07 -8.24 14.72
N ARG A 101 23.47 -8.79 13.56
CA ARG A 101 24.30 -8.10 12.56
C ARG A 101 23.65 -6.81 12.02
N SER A 102 22.32 -6.77 11.92
CA SER A 102 21.53 -5.59 11.54
C SER A 102 21.89 -4.37 12.41
N GLY A 103 21.99 -4.57 13.73
CA GLY A 103 22.33 -3.50 14.68
C GLY A 103 23.76 -2.96 14.55
N LEU A 104 24.67 -3.63 13.83
CA LEU A 104 25.99 -3.10 13.52
C LEU A 104 25.95 -1.92 12.54
N GLU A 105 25.00 -1.92 11.60
CA GLU A 105 24.89 -0.86 10.61
C GLU A 105 24.43 0.46 11.27
N GLY A 106 23.51 0.37 12.24
CA GLY A 106 23.00 1.52 12.99
C GLY A 106 23.87 1.98 14.15
N ASN A 107 24.51 1.07 14.91
CA ASN A 107 25.30 1.41 16.10
C ASN A 107 26.82 1.40 15.87
N GLY A 108 27.29 1.00 14.68
CA GLY A 108 28.69 1.12 14.27
C GLY A 108 29.12 2.55 13.93
N GLN A 109 28.17 3.50 13.87
CA GLN A 109 28.38 4.91 13.63
C GLN A 109 27.72 5.73 14.76
N ILE A 110 28.38 6.80 15.20
CA ILE A 110 27.77 7.84 16.05
C ILE A 110 27.68 9.11 15.22
N THR A 111 26.48 9.69 15.19
CA THR A 111 26.13 10.92 14.49
C THR A 111 25.56 11.93 15.48
N ILE A 112 26.03 13.17 15.39
CA ILE A 112 25.65 14.28 16.27
C ILE A 112 25.37 15.50 15.40
N ASP A 113 24.15 16.01 15.43
CA ASP A 113 23.74 17.23 14.71
C ASP A 113 23.67 18.40 15.71
N TYR A 114 24.14 19.59 15.30
CA TYR A 114 24.16 20.80 16.12
C TYR A 114 24.24 22.08 15.26
N ASN A 115 23.72 23.21 15.76
CA ASN A 115 23.86 24.50 15.09
C ASN A 115 25.06 25.30 15.66
N PRO A 116 26.17 25.48 14.91
CA PRO A 116 27.41 26.07 15.42
C PRO A 116 27.30 27.56 15.80
N HIS A 117 26.21 28.25 15.42
CA HIS A 117 25.99 29.65 15.81
C HIS A 117 25.53 29.78 17.27
N PHE A 118 24.86 28.75 17.80
CA PHE A 118 24.28 28.74 19.14
C PHE A 118 24.88 27.65 20.04
N GLU A 119 25.45 26.59 19.46
CA GLU A 119 25.75 25.34 20.16
C GLU A 119 27.20 24.91 20.02
N THR A 120 27.77 24.43 21.12
CA THR A 120 29.03 23.68 21.11
C THR A 120 28.83 22.31 21.72
N VAL A 121 29.40 21.26 21.13
CA VAL A 121 29.28 19.88 21.63
C VAL A 121 30.61 19.35 22.13
N THR A 122 30.60 18.81 23.34
CA THR A 122 31.70 18.02 23.90
C THR A 122 31.29 16.56 23.98
N VAL A 123 32.08 15.67 23.40
CA VAL A 123 31.95 14.21 23.58
C VAL A 123 32.65 13.84 24.87
N GLN A 124 31.90 13.25 25.80
CA GLN A 124 32.34 12.92 27.16
C GLN A 124 32.95 11.52 27.22
N HIS A 125 32.25 10.53 26.65
CA HIS A 125 32.77 9.17 26.50
C HIS A 125 32.16 8.47 25.28
N ILE A 126 32.90 7.51 24.75
CA ILE A 126 32.43 6.45 23.85
C ILE A 126 33.03 5.14 24.36
N HIS A 127 32.17 4.25 24.84
CA HIS A 127 32.52 2.94 25.38
C HIS A 127 31.93 1.83 24.51
N ILE A 128 32.75 0.81 24.24
CA ILE A 128 32.30 -0.50 23.78
C ILE A 128 32.38 -1.43 25.01
N ILE A 129 31.24 -1.91 25.50
CA ILE A 129 31.19 -2.83 26.64
C ILE A 129 31.01 -4.26 26.12
N ARG A 130 32.06 -5.07 26.24
CA ARG A 130 32.15 -6.44 25.73
C ARG A 130 32.39 -7.41 26.88
N ASP A 131 31.53 -8.40 27.04
CA ASP A 131 31.63 -9.42 28.10
C ASP A 131 31.82 -8.83 29.52
N GLY A 132 31.18 -7.67 29.78
CA GLY A 132 31.30 -6.91 31.04
C GLY A 132 32.55 -6.04 31.15
N ARG A 133 33.51 -6.14 30.22
CA ARG A 133 34.69 -5.27 30.14
C ARG A 133 34.37 -4.00 29.34
N VAL A 134 34.64 -2.85 29.93
CA VAL A 134 34.62 -1.56 29.22
C VAL A 134 35.87 -1.42 28.36
N ILE A 135 35.70 -1.03 27.10
CA ILE A 135 36.75 -0.61 26.17
C ILE A 135 36.47 0.85 25.82
N ASP A 136 37.30 1.76 26.32
CA ASP A 136 37.25 3.17 25.96
C ASP A 136 37.81 3.38 24.54
N VAL A 137 36.97 3.93 23.66
CA VAL A 137 37.33 4.30 22.29
C VAL A 137 37.16 5.81 22.03
N THR A 138 36.88 6.61 23.06
CA THR A 138 36.58 8.04 22.99
C THR A 138 37.66 8.81 22.20
N LYS A 139 38.94 8.54 22.48
CA LYS A 139 40.09 9.17 21.82
C LYS A 139 40.52 8.51 20.50
N THR A 140 40.00 7.33 20.19
CA THR A 140 40.38 6.54 18.98
C THR A 140 39.30 6.54 17.90
N SER A 141 38.14 7.14 18.19
CA SER A 141 37.02 7.39 17.27
C SER A 141 36.98 8.86 16.85
N PRO A 142 37.79 9.29 15.85
CA PRO A 142 37.82 10.69 15.41
C PRO A 142 36.50 11.07 14.74
N PHE A 143 35.95 12.23 15.10
CA PHE A 143 34.79 12.80 14.43
C PHE A 143 35.21 13.55 13.18
N ARG A 144 34.48 13.32 12.09
CA ARG A 144 34.48 14.16 10.89
C ARG A 144 33.22 15.01 10.93
N VAL A 145 33.37 16.30 11.12
CA VAL A 145 32.28 17.27 10.90
C VAL A 145 32.06 17.39 9.40
N VAL A 146 30.79 17.37 8.98
CA VAL A 146 30.36 17.74 7.64
C VAL A 146 29.26 18.80 7.72
N GLU A 147 29.35 19.77 6.84
CA GLU A 147 28.22 20.57 6.41
C GLU A 147 27.35 19.68 5.52
N ARG A 148 26.11 19.42 5.93
CA ARG A 148 25.16 18.59 5.19
C ARG A 148 23.77 19.16 5.35
N GLU A 149 23.44 20.04 4.42
CA GLU A 149 22.12 20.64 4.29
C GLU A 149 21.14 19.59 3.71
N ASP A 150 20.45 18.86 4.60
CA ASP A 150 19.49 17.82 4.20
C ASP A 150 18.28 18.39 3.42
N SER A 151 18.01 19.70 3.52
CA SER A 151 16.95 20.42 2.81
C SER A 151 17.45 21.31 1.66
N LEU A 152 18.68 21.06 1.15
CA LEU A 152 19.26 21.85 0.06
C LEU A 152 18.50 21.68 -1.26
N ASP A 153 17.95 20.49 -1.50
CA ASP A 153 17.12 20.21 -2.68
C ASP A 153 15.79 21.00 -2.65
N ASP A 154 15.30 21.34 -1.44
CA ASP A 154 14.16 22.26 -1.22
C ASP A 154 14.56 23.75 -1.28
N GLY A 155 15.85 24.04 -1.47
CA GLY A 155 16.41 25.40 -1.50
C GLY A 155 16.59 26.05 -0.13
N ILE A 156 16.75 25.24 0.93
CA ILE A 156 16.95 25.69 2.31
C ILE A 156 18.41 25.40 2.76
N VAL A 157 19.02 26.37 3.43
CA VAL A 157 20.35 26.31 4.03
C VAL A 157 20.20 26.65 5.52
N SER A 158 20.35 25.63 6.36
CA SER A 158 20.14 25.70 7.82
C SER A 158 21.39 26.12 8.60
N GLY A 159 22.58 25.88 8.05
CA GLY A 159 23.87 25.99 8.73
C GLY A 159 24.11 24.88 9.76
N THR A 160 23.31 23.81 9.77
CA THR A 160 23.43 22.70 10.72
C THR A 160 24.64 21.84 10.36
N LEU A 161 25.49 21.55 11.35
CA LEU A 161 26.66 20.70 11.18
C LEU A 161 26.43 19.31 11.75
N ARG A 162 26.79 18.29 10.97
CA ARG A 162 26.68 16.88 11.32
C ARG A 162 28.06 16.30 11.61
N ALA A 163 28.34 15.95 12.85
CA ALA A 163 29.58 15.30 13.26
C ALA A 163 29.41 13.78 13.31
N ILE A 164 30.22 13.08 12.52
CA ILE A 164 30.11 11.62 12.31
C ILE A 164 31.41 10.94 12.74
N THR A 165 31.33 9.86 13.52
CA THR A 165 32.46 8.93 13.72
C THR A 165 32.03 7.48 13.49
N ASN A 166 32.93 6.69 12.89
CA ASN A 166 32.75 5.25 12.68
C ASN A 166 33.55 4.49 13.73
N LEU A 167 32.87 3.70 14.55
CA LEU A 167 33.45 2.94 15.63
C LEU A 167 34.19 1.71 15.08
N ARG A 168 35.36 1.41 15.64
CA ARG A 168 36.21 0.30 15.21
C ARG A 168 35.94 -0.95 16.04
N ASP A 169 35.95 -2.11 15.38
CA ASP A 169 35.76 -3.42 16.02
C ASP A 169 34.47 -3.54 16.85
N VAL A 170 33.36 -2.91 16.44
CA VAL A 170 32.04 -3.16 17.05
C VAL A 170 31.51 -4.53 16.60
N ARG A 171 30.92 -5.29 17.53
CA ARG A 171 30.50 -6.69 17.33
C ARG A 171 29.09 -6.94 17.89
N VAL A 172 28.44 -7.96 17.33
CA VAL A 172 27.23 -8.54 17.92
C VAL A 172 27.57 -9.04 19.33
N GLY A 173 26.79 -8.64 20.33
CA GLY A 173 27.08 -8.87 21.74
C GLY A 173 27.72 -7.69 22.47
N ASP A 174 28.18 -6.64 21.79
CA ASP A 174 28.63 -5.42 22.46
C ASP A 174 27.45 -4.55 22.93
N ILE A 175 27.71 -3.68 23.91
CA ILE A 175 26.91 -2.48 24.16
C ILE A 175 27.74 -1.28 23.69
N VAL A 176 27.17 -0.42 22.85
CA VAL A 176 27.72 0.91 22.56
C VAL A 176 27.07 1.88 23.53
N ASP A 177 27.87 2.54 24.35
CA ASP A 177 27.46 3.54 25.36
C ASP A 177 28.24 4.82 25.12
N PHE A 178 27.56 5.91 24.78
CA PHE A 178 28.20 7.22 24.56
C PHE A 178 27.44 8.36 25.24
N ALA A 179 28.17 9.41 25.61
CA ALA A 179 27.60 10.61 26.18
C ALA A 179 28.20 11.90 25.60
N THR A 180 27.37 12.93 25.55
CA THR A 180 27.71 14.29 25.09
C THR A 180 27.21 15.35 26.06
N VAL A 181 27.87 16.51 26.03
CA VAL A 181 27.34 17.76 26.58
C VAL A 181 27.24 18.77 25.44
N THR A 182 26.01 19.17 25.10
CA THR A 182 25.73 20.32 24.23
C THR A 182 25.55 21.56 25.11
N THR A 183 26.24 22.65 24.80
CA THR A 183 26.05 23.95 25.46
C THR A 183 25.41 24.92 24.46
N THR A 184 24.15 25.25 24.68
CA THR A 184 23.35 26.12 23.81
C THR A 184 23.26 27.52 24.43
N ARG A 185 23.69 28.54 23.68
CA ARG A 185 23.62 29.96 24.05
C ARG A 185 22.78 30.72 23.04
N SER A 186 21.86 31.57 23.50
CA SER A 186 20.99 32.36 22.63
C SER A 186 20.93 33.82 23.08
N THR A 187 21.25 34.70 22.14
CA THR A 187 21.04 36.15 22.17
C THR A 187 19.57 36.53 21.93
N LEU A 188 18.82 35.69 21.20
CA LEU A 188 17.41 35.90 20.91
C LEU A 188 16.55 35.78 22.18
N TRP A 189 16.82 34.79 23.04
CA TRP A 189 16.02 34.51 24.25
C TRP A 189 16.88 34.19 25.50
N PRO A 190 17.76 35.11 25.95
CA PRO A 190 18.70 34.84 27.05
C PRO A 190 17.98 34.43 28.34
N GLY A 191 18.37 33.27 28.87
CA GLY A 191 17.81 32.70 30.11
C GLY A 191 16.42 32.06 29.97
N GLN A 192 15.82 32.05 28.79
CA GLN A 192 14.60 31.28 28.51
C GLN A 192 14.93 29.82 28.19
N PHE A 193 13.94 28.93 28.35
CA PHE A 193 14.08 27.51 28.07
C PHE A 193 12.77 26.93 27.53
N PHE A 194 12.89 26.18 26.45
CA PHE A 194 11.80 25.54 25.72
C PHE A 194 12.25 24.13 25.35
N GLN A 195 11.41 23.12 25.59
CA GLN A 195 11.65 21.73 25.18
C GLN A 195 10.34 20.99 24.94
N HIS A 196 10.36 20.09 23.95
CA HIS A 196 9.31 19.13 23.67
C HIS A 196 9.87 17.73 23.95
N LEU A 197 9.41 17.10 25.03
CA LEU A 197 10.01 15.90 25.60
C LEU A 197 9.08 14.69 25.46
N SER A 198 9.31 13.87 24.42
CA SER A 198 8.61 12.59 24.23
C SER A 198 8.71 11.70 25.49
N GLN A 199 7.67 10.95 25.82
CA GLN A 199 7.72 9.92 26.86
C GLN A 199 8.19 8.57 26.31
N ARG A 200 7.56 8.12 25.22
CA ARG A 200 7.81 6.82 24.57
C ARG A 200 8.29 7.01 23.14
N PHE A 201 8.58 5.89 22.49
CA PHE A 201 9.08 5.79 21.13
C PHE A 201 8.47 4.54 20.45
N SER A 202 8.80 4.35 19.18
CA SER A 202 8.59 3.10 18.42
C SER A 202 9.12 1.85 19.14
N ASP A 203 10.21 2.01 19.88
CA ASP A 203 11.04 0.94 20.43
C ASP A 203 10.96 0.89 21.97
N PRO A 204 11.10 -0.30 22.58
CA PRO A 204 11.18 -0.42 24.04
C PRO A 204 12.49 0.14 24.59
N LEU A 205 12.42 0.76 25.77
CA LEU A 205 13.60 1.26 26.49
C LEU A 205 13.66 0.66 27.90
N ALA A 206 14.78 0.02 28.25
CA ALA A 206 14.97 -0.53 29.60
C ALA A 206 15.06 0.55 30.68
N ALA A 207 15.55 1.75 30.35
CA ALA A 207 15.33 2.98 31.11
C ALA A 207 15.27 4.20 30.19
N HIS A 208 14.25 5.04 30.39
CA HIS A 208 14.19 6.40 29.86
C HIS A 208 14.13 7.40 31.01
N GLY A 209 14.99 8.41 31.00
CA GLY A 209 15.05 9.41 32.06
C GLY A 209 15.19 10.84 31.54
N LEU A 210 14.45 11.74 32.16
CA LEU A 210 14.44 13.18 31.92
C LEU A 210 14.82 13.90 33.22
N ARG A 211 15.64 14.96 33.17
CA ARG A 211 15.96 15.78 34.35
C ARG A 211 16.19 17.23 33.94
N ILE A 212 15.72 18.19 34.73
CA ILE A 212 15.86 19.63 34.46
C ILE A 212 16.25 20.33 35.75
N VAL A 213 17.40 21.02 35.75
CA VAL A 213 17.94 21.77 36.89
C VAL A 213 17.92 23.26 36.53
N PHE A 214 17.26 24.09 37.32
CA PHE A 214 16.99 25.48 36.97
C PHE A 214 16.99 26.41 38.19
N PRO A 215 17.27 27.72 38.05
CA PRO A 215 17.24 28.64 39.19
C PRO A 215 15.85 28.70 39.83
N ARG A 216 15.77 28.71 41.16
CA ARG A 216 14.51 28.81 41.93
C ARG A 216 13.68 30.06 41.58
N THR A 217 14.32 31.09 41.04
CA THR A 217 13.68 32.34 40.58
C THR A 217 13.02 32.23 39.20
N LEU A 218 13.23 31.13 38.47
CA LEU A 218 12.70 30.94 37.11
C LEU A 218 11.37 30.19 37.14
N ALA A 219 10.31 30.81 36.60
CA ALA A 219 8.94 30.28 36.58
C ALA A 219 8.71 29.25 35.44
N LEU A 220 9.46 28.15 35.49
CA LEU A 220 9.33 27.01 34.59
C LEU A 220 7.95 26.35 34.73
N ARG A 221 7.33 25.96 33.62
CA ARG A 221 6.07 25.20 33.58
C ARG A 221 6.17 24.04 32.60
N SER A 222 5.34 23.02 32.82
CA SER A 222 5.22 21.86 31.95
C SER A 222 3.75 21.49 31.67
N LYS A 223 3.42 21.04 30.45
CA LYS A 223 2.12 20.45 30.10
C LYS A 223 2.33 19.08 29.46
N ALA A 224 1.55 18.09 29.90
CA ALA A 224 1.61 16.72 29.38
C ALA A 224 0.51 16.47 28.34
N PHE A 225 0.87 15.84 27.23
CA PHE A 225 0.02 15.43 26.11
C PHE A 225 0.11 13.92 25.98
N ASN A 226 -1.01 13.20 26.08
CA ASN A 226 -1.05 11.74 26.01
C ASN A 226 0.03 11.05 26.91
N SER A 227 0.34 11.65 28.07
CA SER A 227 1.54 11.34 28.86
C SER A 227 1.29 11.28 30.37
N SER A 228 1.88 10.26 31.00
CA SER A 228 1.89 10.05 32.44
C SER A 228 3.11 10.64 33.15
N ILE A 229 4.02 11.32 32.45
CA ILE A 229 5.18 11.99 33.06
C ILE A 229 4.71 12.96 34.14
N ARG A 230 5.24 12.79 35.35
CA ARG A 230 5.12 13.74 36.46
C ARG A 230 6.50 13.85 37.09
N PHE A 231 7.11 15.04 37.06
CA PHE A 231 8.43 15.27 37.64
C PHE A 231 8.37 15.26 39.17
N ALA A 232 9.32 14.58 39.80
CA ALA A 232 9.60 14.76 41.22
C ALA A 232 10.42 16.06 41.40
N GLU A 233 9.86 17.03 42.13
CA GLU A 233 10.58 18.27 42.42
C GLU A 233 11.48 18.13 43.66
N ARG A 234 12.73 18.59 43.53
CA ARG A 234 13.71 18.74 44.61
C ARG A 234 14.26 20.16 44.65
N SER A 235 14.52 20.65 45.85
CA SER A 235 15.19 21.94 46.09
C SER A 235 16.65 21.71 46.48
N SER A 236 17.60 22.36 45.80
CA SER A 236 19.03 22.26 46.10
C SER A 236 19.68 23.65 46.04
N GLY A 237 19.84 24.29 47.20
CA GLY A 237 20.38 25.65 47.30
C GLY A 237 19.49 26.69 46.58
N ASP A 238 20.09 27.45 45.67
CA ASP A 238 19.45 28.41 44.78
C ASP A 238 18.78 27.77 43.55
N MET A 239 18.95 26.46 43.34
CA MET A 239 18.37 25.71 42.24
C MET A 239 17.15 24.87 42.67
N THR A 240 16.22 24.70 41.73
CA THR A 240 15.17 23.68 41.71
C THR A 240 15.56 22.60 40.70
N GLU A 241 15.15 21.36 40.98
CA GLU A 241 15.38 20.20 40.12
C GLU A 241 14.06 19.46 39.90
N TRP A 242 13.77 19.13 38.64
CA TRP A 242 12.71 18.23 38.22
C TRP A 242 13.34 16.94 37.68
N ASP A 243 13.00 15.80 38.26
CA ASP A 243 13.56 14.49 37.91
C ASP A 243 12.44 13.48 37.59
N TRP A 244 12.59 12.72 36.51
CA TRP A 244 11.65 11.66 36.11
C TRP A 244 12.40 10.50 35.42
N VAL A 245 11.98 9.28 35.70
CA VAL A 245 12.49 8.05 35.07
C VAL A 245 11.37 7.00 34.96
N GLU A 246 11.28 6.34 33.80
CA GLU A 246 10.45 5.15 33.55
C GLU A 246 11.39 4.00 33.16
N PHE A 247 11.17 2.82 33.75
CA PHE A 247 11.94 1.61 33.50
C PHE A 247 11.09 0.62 32.72
N ASP A 248 11.72 -0.14 31.83
CA ASP A 248 11.09 -1.15 30.98
C ASP A 248 9.86 -0.62 30.23
N ALA A 249 9.99 0.60 29.69
CA ALA A 249 8.96 1.27 28.93
C ALA A 249 8.67 0.50 27.63
N PRO A 250 7.42 0.07 27.38
CA PRO A 250 7.08 -0.66 26.16
C PRO A 250 7.15 0.27 24.94
N GLY A 251 7.73 -0.23 23.85
CA GLY A 251 7.66 0.41 22.54
C GLY A 251 6.21 0.43 22.04
N GLN A 252 5.81 1.53 21.44
CA GLN A 252 4.46 1.76 20.98
C GLN A 252 4.43 1.81 19.45
N THR A 253 3.39 1.27 18.82
CA THR A 253 3.17 1.43 17.37
C THR A 253 2.28 2.65 17.15
N GLY A 254 2.64 3.52 16.21
CA GLY A 254 1.75 4.58 15.74
C GLY A 254 0.71 4.05 14.76
N GLU A 255 -0.39 4.77 14.62
CA GLU A 255 -1.44 4.55 13.61
C GLU A 255 -1.32 5.62 12.52
N ASP A 256 -1.50 5.25 11.26
CA ASP A 256 -1.61 6.21 10.15
C ASP A 256 -2.94 6.99 10.24
N ASP A 257 -3.16 8.00 9.40
CA ASP A 257 -4.43 8.75 9.32
C ASP A 257 -4.94 9.28 10.69
N VAL A 258 -4.05 9.69 11.60
CA VAL A 258 -4.43 10.45 12.80
C VAL A 258 -4.52 11.94 12.48
N PRO A 259 -5.31 12.74 13.22
CA PRO A 259 -5.34 14.19 13.04
C PRO A 259 -3.95 14.82 13.20
N ASP A 260 -3.69 15.85 12.40
CA ASP A 260 -2.53 16.74 12.50
C ASP A 260 -2.34 17.18 13.97
N GLY A 261 -1.10 17.16 14.49
CA GLY A 261 -0.79 17.42 15.91
C GLY A 261 -1.00 16.25 16.89
N THR A 262 -1.55 15.09 16.49
CA THR A 262 -1.81 13.97 17.44
C THR A 262 -0.52 13.36 18.01
N HIS A 263 -0.16 13.73 19.26
CA HIS A 263 1.01 13.26 20.01
C HIS A 263 0.95 11.77 20.42
N GLN A 264 1.07 10.87 19.44
CA GLN A 264 0.84 9.42 19.61
C GLN A 264 1.70 8.76 20.72
N TYR A 265 2.98 9.13 20.84
CA TYR A 265 3.93 8.52 21.77
C TYR A 265 3.96 9.14 23.18
N GLY A 266 3.09 10.12 23.43
CA GLY A 266 3.09 10.91 24.66
C GLY A 266 4.25 11.91 24.72
N MET A 267 3.99 13.11 25.23
CA MET A 267 4.96 14.21 25.30
C MET A 267 4.72 15.08 26.53
N VAL A 268 5.78 15.77 26.98
CA VAL A 268 5.68 16.94 27.85
C VAL A 268 6.33 18.15 27.21
N ASP A 269 5.54 19.20 26.99
CA ASP A 269 6.04 20.56 26.77
C ASP A 269 6.68 21.08 28.06
N VAL A 270 7.78 21.81 27.93
CA VAL A 270 8.37 22.63 29.00
C VAL A 270 8.66 24.02 28.45
N SER A 271 8.21 25.07 29.16
CA SER A 271 8.43 26.46 28.76
C SER A 271 8.57 27.44 29.94
N THR A 272 9.40 28.46 29.76
CA THR A 272 9.52 29.63 30.64
C THR A 272 8.57 30.78 30.28
N MET A 273 8.07 30.88 29.04
CA MET A 273 7.16 31.95 28.60
C MET A 273 5.72 31.72 29.07
N ARG A 274 5.07 32.77 29.58
CA ARG A 274 3.81 32.66 30.36
C ARG A 274 2.55 32.73 29.53
N SER A 275 2.59 33.43 28.39
CA SER A 275 1.45 33.57 27.48
C SER A 275 1.91 33.75 26.04
N TRP A 276 1.02 33.47 25.09
CA TRP A 276 1.23 33.77 23.68
C TRP A 276 1.47 35.26 23.43
N GLY A 277 0.88 36.16 24.23
CA GLY A 277 1.18 37.60 24.21
C GLY A 277 2.60 37.96 24.68
N GLU A 278 3.21 37.19 25.59
CA GLU A 278 4.63 37.36 25.96
C GLU A 278 5.56 36.96 24.81
N LEU A 279 5.22 35.89 24.09
CA LEU A 279 5.94 35.48 22.87
C LEU A 279 5.75 36.51 21.73
N ALA A 280 4.55 37.03 21.52
CA ALA A 280 4.30 38.08 20.52
C ALA A 280 5.05 39.40 20.84
N ALA A 281 5.12 39.77 22.13
CA ALA A 281 5.89 40.94 22.59
C ALA A 281 7.41 40.74 22.44
N TRP A 282 7.91 39.51 22.53
CA TRP A 282 9.29 39.15 22.22
C TRP A 282 9.58 39.20 20.71
N GLY A 283 8.68 38.66 19.87
CA GLY A 283 8.88 38.55 18.42
C GLY A 283 8.68 39.86 17.66
N ALA A 284 7.77 40.74 18.08
CA ALA A 284 7.45 41.97 17.35
C ALA A 284 8.66 42.92 17.14
N PRO A 285 9.59 43.12 18.10
CA PRO A 285 10.84 43.85 17.88
C PRO A 285 11.73 43.29 16.75
N LEU A 286 11.74 41.97 16.52
CA LEU A 286 12.58 41.35 15.47
C LEU A 286 12.14 41.80 14.06
N TYR A 287 10.85 42.13 13.90
CA TYR A 287 10.25 42.63 12.66
C TYR A 287 10.16 44.17 12.62
N ALA A 288 10.82 44.86 13.55
CA ALA A 288 10.84 46.32 13.68
C ALA A 288 12.20 46.96 13.29
N GLY A 289 13.05 46.21 12.58
CA GLY A 289 14.34 46.68 12.06
C GLY A 289 14.23 47.65 10.87
N ASP A 290 15.26 47.71 10.02
CA ASP A 290 15.19 48.55 8.82
C ASP A 290 14.09 48.07 7.86
N THR A 291 13.09 48.93 7.69
CA THR A 291 11.92 48.74 6.83
C THR A 291 11.95 49.72 5.64
N SER A 292 13.12 50.28 5.31
CA SER A 292 13.30 51.19 4.20
C SER A 292 13.01 50.52 2.83
N LEU A 293 12.37 51.29 1.94
CA LEU A 293 12.06 50.86 0.57
C LEU A 293 12.87 51.67 -0.45
N PRO A 294 13.64 51.01 -1.34
CA PRO A 294 14.36 51.66 -2.44
C PRO A 294 13.44 52.54 -3.30
N ALA A 295 13.97 53.66 -3.81
CA ALA A 295 13.17 54.64 -4.55
C ALA A 295 12.45 54.04 -5.79
N ALA A 296 13.11 53.12 -6.50
CA ALA A 296 12.52 52.41 -7.64
C ALA A 296 11.34 51.50 -7.24
N PHE A 297 11.36 50.91 -6.04
CA PHE A 297 10.25 50.11 -5.55
C PHE A 297 9.10 50.97 -5.01
N ARG A 298 9.41 52.09 -4.33
CA ARG A 298 8.37 53.09 -3.97
C ARG A 298 7.63 53.60 -5.20
N ALA A 299 8.34 53.97 -6.27
CA ALA A 299 7.72 54.37 -7.54
C ALA A 299 6.84 53.26 -8.16
N ARG A 300 7.16 51.97 -7.95
CA ARG A 300 6.29 50.84 -8.33
C ARG A 300 5.04 50.76 -7.45
N LEU A 301 5.14 51.00 -6.15
CA LEU A 301 3.97 51.07 -5.24
C LEU A 301 3.08 52.29 -5.55
N ASP A 302 3.67 53.45 -5.85
CA ASP A 302 2.94 54.64 -6.28
C ASP A 302 2.19 54.38 -7.60
N ALA A 303 2.84 53.71 -8.56
CA ALA A 303 2.22 53.28 -9.81
C ALA A 303 1.12 52.22 -9.59
N ILE A 304 1.24 51.32 -8.61
CA ILE A 304 0.14 50.44 -8.20
C ILE A 304 -1.01 51.31 -7.65
N ALA A 305 -0.77 52.16 -6.65
CA ALA A 305 -1.80 52.97 -6.02
C ALA A 305 -2.59 53.87 -6.99
N ALA A 306 -1.94 54.35 -8.06
CA ALA A 306 -2.56 55.14 -9.12
C ALA A 306 -3.38 54.29 -10.12
N ASN A 307 -2.90 53.11 -10.52
CA ASN A 307 -3.59 52.24 -11.48
C ASN A 307 -4.69 51.37 -10.84
N THR A 308 -4.57 51.06 -9.55
CA THR A 308 -5.55 50.31 -8.77
C THR A 308 -6.14 51.21 -7.67
N PRO A 309 -7.29 51.88 -7.90
CA PRO A 309 -7.87 52.80 -6.92
C PRO A 309 -8.52 52.07 -5.73
N ALA A 310 -8.99 50.84 -5.91
CA ALA A 310 -9.59 50.04 -4.85
C ALA A 310 -8.52 49.37 -3.95
N PRO A 311 -8.65 49.38 -2.61
CA PRO A 311 -7.71 48.70 -1.71
C PRO A 311 -7.53 47.21 -2.00
N ALA A 312 -8.61 46.52 -2.38
CA ALA A 312 -8.60 45.12 -2.81
C ALA A 312 -7.65 44.84 -3.98
N ASP A 313 -7.58 45.77 -4.92
CA ASP A 313 -6.78 45.66 -6.14
C ASP A 313 -5.31 46.00 -5.88
N ARG A 314 -5.04 46.95 -4.98
CA ARG A 314 -3.70 47.25 -4.46
C ARG A 314 -3.10 46.05 -3.74
N LEU A 315 -3.88 45.44 -2.85
CA LEU A 315 -3.52 44.20 -2.14
C LEU A 315 -3.17 43.09 -3.14
N THR A 316 -4.03 42.87 -4.14
CA THR A 316 -3.80 41.83 -5.16
C THR A 316 -2.51 42.08 -5.95
N ALA A 317 -2.29 43.31 -6.42
CA ALA A 317 -1.12 43.65 -7.24
C ALA A 317 0.20 43.51 -6.47
N VAL A 318 0.25 43.94 -5.21
CA VAL A 318 1.48 43.87 -4.41
C VAL A 318 1.77 42.46 -3.90
N THR A 319 0.75 41.70 -3.50
CA THR A 319 0.90 40.30 -3.07
C THR A 319 1.43 39.45 -4.22
N ARG A 320 0.82 39.51 -5.41
CA ARG A 320 1.32 38.80 -6.60
C ARG A 320 2.73 39.24 -7.00
N TYR A 321 3.09 40.51 -6.83
CA TYR A 321 4.47 40.94 -7.07
C TYR A 321 5.46 40.23 -6.14
N VAL A 322 5.23 40.24 -4.82
CA VAL A 322 6.14 39.59 -3.85
C VAL A 322 6.16 38.06 -4.00
N GLN A 323 5.03 37.45 -4.39
CA GLN A 323 4.96 36.03 -4.70
C GLN A 323 5.76 35.69 -5.97
N ASP A 324 5.43 36.31 -7.11
CA ASP A 324 5.94 35.88 -8.42
C ASP A 324 7.30 36.49 -8.83
N ASN A 325 7.77 37.56 -8.17
CA ASN A 325 8.99 38.29 -8.57
C ASN A 325 10.13 38.22 -7.53
N ILE A 326 9.89 37.70 -6.32
CA ILE A 326 10.91 37.49 -5.29
C ILE A 326 11.03 35.99 -5.05
N ARG A 327 12.13 35.38 -5.51
CA ARG A 327 12.35 33.94 -5.42
C ARG A 327 12.49 33.50 -3.95
N TYR A 328 11.99 32.30 -3.61
CA TYR A 328 12.23 31.71 -2.30
C TYR A 328 13.66 31.16 -2.19
N VAL A 329 14.32 31.41 -1.06
CA VAL A 329 15.52 30.71 -0.57
C VAL A 329 15.49 30.75 0.95
N GLY A 330 15.54 29.60 1.61
CA GLY A 330 15.73 29.56 3.08
C GLY A 330 17.19 29.83 3.43
N GLU A 331 17.52 31.01 3.94
CA GLU A 331 18.86 31.35 4.44
C GLU A 331 18.82 31.45 5.98
N GLU A 332 18.68 30.30 6.67
CA GLU A 332 18.28 30.24 8.09
C GLU A 332 19.46 30.29 9.08
N LEU A 333 20.54 30.96 8.69
CA LEU A 333 21.82 30.95 9.40
C LEU A 333 21.77 31.76 10.72
N GLY A 334 21.91 31.08 11.85
CA GLY A 334 22.05 31.70 13.17
C GLY A 334 20.83 32.52 13.58
N GLU A 335 20.98 33.80 13.89
CA GLU A 335 19.82 34.67 14.18
C GLU A 335 18.87 34.80 12.96
N GLY A 336 19.37 34.52 11.75
CA GLY A 336 18.59 34.50 10.51
C GLY A 336 17.46 33.46 10.49
N SER A 337 17.46 32.44 11.35
CA SER A 337 16.30 31.54 11.49
C SER A 337 15.04 32.26 12.01
N TYR A 338 15.20 33.41 12.69
CA TYR A 338 14.10 34.17 13.32
C TYR A 338 14.01 35.65 12.91
N VAL A 339 15.11 36.27 12.50
CA VAL A 339 15.19 37.70 12.21
C VAL A 339 15.17 37.95 10.68
N PRO A 340 14.15 38.65 10.14
CA PRO A 340 14.08 38.97 8.71
C PRO A 340 15.15 39.98 8.28
N ARG A 341 15.60 39.89 7.04
CA ARG A 341 16.51 40.86 6.42
C ARG A 341 15.76 42.13 5.97
N PRO A 342 16.46 43.28 5.87
CA PRO A 342 15.83 44.53 5.43
C PRO A 342 15.20 44.40 4.02
N PRO A 343 13.98 44.91 3.80
CA PRO A 343 13.29 44.83 2.50
C PRO A 343 14.12 45.39 1.33
N ALA A 344 14.98 46.38 1.56
CA ALA A 344 15.90 46.90 0.57
C ALA A 344 16.88 45.83 0.03
N LEU A 345 17.43 44.98 0.92
CA LEU A 345 18.36 43.90 0.55
C LEU A 345 17.65 42.75 -0.16
N VAL A 346 16.42 42.42 0.25
CA VAL A 346 15.57 41.41 -0.40
C VAL A 346 15.23 41.85 -1.84
N LEU A 347 14.94 43.13 -2.04
CA LEU A 347 14.69 43.73 -3.36
C LEU A 347 15.96 43.86 -4.22
N GLU A 348 17.13 44.10 -3.62
CA GLU A 348 18.43 44.12 -4.30
C GLU A 348 18.83 42.73 -4.81
N ARG A 349 18.68 41.70 -3.98
CA ARG A 349 19.00 40.30 -4.32
C ARG A 349 17.94 39.63 -5.20
N GLY A 350 16.69 40.09 -5.16
CA GLY A 350 15.56 39.47 -5.86
C GLY A 350 15.08 38.14 -5.25
N TYR A 351 15.52 37.82 -4.02
CA TYR A 351 15.16 36.59 -3.33
C TYR A 351 15.17 36.77 -1.81
N GLY A 352 14.45 35.90 -1.09
CA GLY A 352 14.40 35.85 0.37
C GLY A 352 13.60 34.65 0.89
N ASP A 353 13.60 34.44 2.21
CA ASP A 353 12.87 33.36 2.87
C ASP A 353 11.41 33.76 3.23
N CYS A 354 10.75 32.97 4.07
CA CYS A 354 9.39 33.22 4.57
C CYS A 354 9.29 34.56 5.33
N LYS A 355 10.23 34.81 6.24
CA LYS A 355 10.31 35.98 7.13
C LYS A 355 10.59 37.25 6.33
N ASP A 356 11.54 37.17 5.39
CA ASP A 356 11.94 38.21 4.46
C ASP A 356 10.78 38.67 3.57
N LYS A 357 10.14 37.70 2.89
CA LYS A 357 9.02 37.97 1.97
C LYS A 357 7.78 38.47 2.73
N THR A 358 7.57 38.00 3.96
CA THR A 358 6.53 38.52 4.87
C THR A 358 6.80 39.94 5.34
N LEU A 359 8.05 40.29 5.70
CA LEU A 359 8.39 41.68 6.06
C LEU A 359 8.22 42.62 4.86
N LEU A 360 8.75 42.23 3.69
CA LEU A 360 8.62 43.00 2.45
C LEU A 360 7.15 43.25 2.07
N LEU A 361 6.31 42.21 2.08
CA LEU A 361 4.88 42.35 1.77
C LEU A 361 4.16 43.20 2.84
N THR A 362 4.47 43.01 4.12
CA THR A 362 3.90 43.80 5.22
C THR A 362 4.19 45.30 5.05
N VAL A 363 5.44 45.67 4.78
CA VAL A 363 5.85 47.07 4.60
C VAL A 363 5.20 47.66 3.35
N ALA A 364 5.14 46.90 2.25
CA ALA A 364 4.54 47.35 1.00
C ALA A 364 3.01 47.54 1.10
N LEU A 365 2.29 46.66 1.82
CA LEU A 365 0.86 46.82 2.12
C LEU A 365 0.59 48.06 2.99
N ARG A 366 1.40 48.28 4.04
CA ARG A 366 1.31 49.48 4.89
C ARG A 366 1.50 50.77 4.09
N TYR A 367 2.47 50.79 3.17
CA TYR A 367 2.71 51.93 2.26
C TYR A 367 1.51 52.21 1.35
N LEU A 368 0.80 51.17 0.90
CA LEU A 368 -0.42 51.27 0.08
C LEU A 368 -1.70 51.60 0.89
N GLY A 369 -1.58 51.84 2.19
CA GLY A 369 -2.68 52.19 3.10
C GLY A 369 -3.47 50.99 3.64
N ILE A 370 -2.90 49.77 3.57
CA ILE A 370 -3.52 48.53 4.04
C ILE A 370 -2.87 48.11 5.35
N THR A 371 -3.67 47.93 6.41
CA THR A 371 -3.17 47.43 7.70
C THR A 371 -2.67 45.99 7.54
N ALA A 372 -1.39 45.77 7.81
CA ALA A 372 -0.75 44.46 7.74
C ALA A 372 0.23 44.26 8.90
N VAL A 373 0.37 43.02 9.39
CA VAL A 373 1.40 42.60 10.36
C VAL A 373 1.94 41.20 10.00
N PRO A 374 3.19 40.86 10.34
CA PRO A 374 3.67 39.49 10.31
C PRO A 374 2.90 38.63 11.33
N ALA A 375 2.77 37.34 11.07
CA ALA A 375 2.28 36.38 12.03
C ALA A 375 3.03 35.06 11.91
N LEU A 376 3.51 34.52 13.04
CA LEU A 376 4.11 33.19 13.10
C LEU A 376 3.02 32.13 12.90
N VAL A 377 3.33 31.06 12.18
CA VAL A 377 2.48 29.89 11.93
C VAL A 377 3.30 28.60 11.99
N ASP A 378 2.61 27.48 12.09
CA ASP A 378 3.10 26.14 11.85
C ASP A 378 2.75 25.76 10.39
N ALA A 379 3.71 25.25 9.60
CA ALA A 379 3.51 24.99 8.17
C ALA A 379 2.79 23.67 7.85
N ASP A 380 2.85 22.68 8.75
CA ASP A 380 2.11 21.41 8.64
C ASP A 380 0.64 21.61 9.06
N GLY A 381 0.38 22.53 10.00
CA GLY A 381 -0.94 23.08 10.30
C GLY A 381 -1.52 22.67 11.65
N ALA A 382 -0.88 23.10 12.74
CA ALA A 382 -1.31 22.83 14.11
C ALA A 382 -2.65 23.51 14.52
N ASP A 383 -3.79 22.83 14.27
CA ASP A 383 -5.10 23.18 14.87
C ASP A 383 -5.12 22.93 16.41
N ASP A 384 -4.15 22.17 16.93
CA ASP A 384 -3.89 21.92 18.36
C ASP A 384 -2.95 22.96 19.01
N LEU A 385 -2.33 23.88 18.27
CA LEU A 385 -1.42 24.91 18.79
C LEU A 385 -1.95 25.68 20.04
N PRO A 386 -3.25 26.01 20.19
CA PRO A 386 -3.75 26.65 21.42
C PRO A 386 -3.63 25.80 22.68
N GLU A 387 -3.43 24.49 22.53
CA GLU A 387 -3.20 23.59 23.64
C GLU A 387 -1.77 23.64 24.17
N HIS A 388 -0.79 24.01 23.34
CA HIS A 388 0.63 24.02 23.69
C HIS A 388 1.03 25.08 24.72
N LEU A 389 2.18 24.89 25.37
CA LEU A 389 2.81 25.96 26.13
C LEU A 389 3.50 26.96 25.17
N PRO A 390 3.38 28.28 25.39
CA PRO A 390 4.01 29.28 24.52
C PRO A 390 5.51 29.05 24.34
N SER A 391 5.94 28.86 23.09
CA SER A 391 7.31 28.51 22.71
C SER A 391 7.61 29.08 21.32
N PRO A 392 8.82 29.65 21.07
CA PRO A 392 9.26 30.01 19.72
C PRO A 392 9.65 28.78 18.87
N LEU A 393 9.63 27.57 19.43
CA LEU A 393 9.92 26.31 18.73
C LEU A 393 8.66 25.64 18.13
N LEU A 394 7.48 26.26 18.29
CA LEU A 394 6.19 25.80 17.75
C LEU A 394 5.79 26.58 16.49
N PHE A 395 6.78 27.16 15.81
CA PHE A 395 6.61 27.96 14.60
C PHE A 395 7.85 27.80 13.72
N ASP A 396 7.65 27.38 12.49
CA ASP A 396 8.65 27.20 11.44
C ASP A 396 8.46 28.21 10.29
N HIS A 397 7.24 28.75 10.12
CA HIS A 397 6.86 29.60 9.01
C HIS A 397 6.20 30.91 9.47
N VAL A 398 6.20 31.92 8.60
CA VAL A 398 5.72 33.28 8.91
C VAL A 398 5.00 33.89 7.71
N ILE A 399 3.74 34.28 7.92
CA ILE A 399 2.84 34.83 6.88
C ILE A 399 2.36 36.25 7.22
N VAL A 400 1.61 36.89 6.33
CA VAL A 400 1.06 38.24 6.54
C VAL A 400 -0.42 38.18 6.95
N ARG A 401 -0.75 38.79 8.09
CA ARG A 401 -2.12 39.12 8.50
C ARG A 401 -2.49 40.52 8.00
N ALA A 402 -3.26 40.60 6.93
CA ALA A 402 -3.79 41.85 6.38
C ALA A 402 -5.23 42.13 6.85
N VAL A 403 -5.67 43.39 6.81
CA VAL A 403 -7.06 43.79 7.02
C VAL A 403 -7.56 44.57 5.81
N LEU A 404 -8.59 44.05 5.14
CA LEU A 404 -9.26 44.63 3.98
C LEU A 404 -10.74 44.81 4.31
N ASP A 405 -11.26 46.03 4.19
CA ASP A 405 -12.68 46.38 4.43
C ASP A 405 -13.23 45.85 5.77
N GLY A 406 -12.39 45.88 6.81
CA GLY A 406 -12.68 45.38 8.16
C GLY A 406 -12.57 43.86 8.35
N LYS A 407 -12.28 43.09 7.29
CA LYS A 407 -12.07 41.63 7.33
C LYS A 407 -10.58 41.30 7.38
N VAL A 408 -10.22 40.28 8.15
CA VAL A 408 -8.84 39.74 8.17
C VAL A 408 -8.65 38.84 6.94
N LEU A 409 -7.48 38.96 6.29
CA LEU A 409 -6.99 38.05 5.25
C LEU A 409 -5.62 37.53 5.65
N TRP A 410 -5.40 36.23 5.50
CA TRP A 410 -4.14 35.55 5.79
C TRP A 410 -3.43 35.26 4.47
N LEU A 411 -2.32 35.95 4.23
CA LEU A 411 -1.63 35.99 2.95
C LEU A 411 -0.24 35.39 3.09
N ASP A 412 0.01 34.25 2.45
CA ASP A 412 1.35 33.67 2.34
C ASP A 412 2.10 34.27 1.13
N PRO A 413 3.22 34.99 1.34
CA PRO A 413 4.01 35.55 0.25
C PRO A 413 4.99 34.54 -0.37
N THR A 414 5.16 33.35 0.20
CA THR A 414 6.01 32.28 -0.35
C THR A 414 5.31 31.52 -1.46
N GLY A 415 3.99 31.30 -1.34
CA GLY A 415 3.18 30.63 -2.34
C GLY A 415 3.15 31.40 -3.68
N THR A 416 3.88 30.90 -4.67
CA THR A 416 3.86 31.41 -6.04
C THR A 416 2.54 31.08 -6.76
N HIS A 417 2.26 31.76 -7.88
CA HIS A 417 1.16 31.43 -8.79
C HIS A 417 -0.26 31.43 -8.17
N ARG A 418 -0.46 32.06 -7.00
CA ARG A 418 -1.77 32.21 -6.37
C ARG A 418 -2.68 33.15 -7.17
N GLY A 419 -3.95 32.79 -7.29
CA GLY A 419 -4.99 33.54 -7.98
C GLY A 419 -5.95 34.26 -7.03
N GLY A 420 -7.06 34.72 -7.58
CA GLY A 420 -8.08 35.49 -6.89
C GLY A 420 -7.71 36.96 -6.74
N ARG A 421 -8.70 37.79 -6.39
CA ARG A 421 -8.58 39.26 -6.30
C ARG A 421 -9.23 39.78 -5.02
N GLY A 422 -8.49 40.53 -4.20
CA GLY A 422 -8.95 41.02 -2.90
C GLY A 422 -9.34 39.88 -1.96
N ALA A 423 -10.57 39.92 -1.42
CA ALA A 423 -11.17 38.81 -0.66
C ALA A 423 -11.58 37.58 -1.55
N GLY A 424 -11.14 37.57 -2.81
CA GLY A 424 -11.10 36.40 -3.69
C GLY A 424 -9.80 35.59 -3.60
N ILE A 425 -8.74 36.14 -2.99
CA ILE A 425 -7.50 35.39 -2.73
C ILE A 425 -7.76 34.31 -1.68
N VAL A 426 -7.19 33.13 -1.90
CA VAL A 426 -7.28 31.97 -1.00
C VAL A 426 -6.48 32.24 0.28
N PRO A 427 -7.09 32.20 1.49
CA PRO A 427 -6.36 32.31 2.75
C PRO A 427 -5.53 31.06 3.05
N SER A 428 -4.46 31.19 3.84
CA SER A 428 -3.74 30.05 4.41
C SER A 428 -4.61 29.18 5.33
N ASP A 429 -4.37 27.86 5.33
CA ASP A 429 -5.14 26.84 6.07
C ASP A 429 -4.27 26.10 7.10
N LEU A 430 -3.64 26.87 7.98
CA LEU A 430 -2.57 26.42 8.89
C LEU A 430 -3.00 26.41 10.37
N GLY A 431 -4.29 26.17 10.64
CA GLY A 431 -4.86 26.18 12.00
C GLY A 431 -4.85 27.57 12.67
N TYR A 432 -3.78 27.88 13.41
CA TYR A 432 -3.63 29.09 14.23
C TYR A 432 -2.36 29.89 13.92
N ALA A 433 -2.45 31.20 14.08
CA ALA A 433 -1.34 32.12 13.86
C ALA A 433 -1.12 33.03 15.08
N LEU A 434 0.12 33.50 15.29
CA LEU A 434 0.49 34.48 16.31
C LEU A 434 0.91 35.82 15.68
N PRO A 435 0.02 36.83 15.61
CA PRO A 435 0.34 38.15 15.05
C PRO A 435 1.40 38.89 15.87
N LEU A 436 2.48 39.30 15.21
CA LEU A 436 3.59 40.02 15.83
C LEU A 436 3.30 41.52 15.90
N VAL A 437 2.43 41.88 16.86
CA VAL A 437 2.02 43.26 17.13
C VAL A 437 2.01 43.57 18.62
N ALA A 438 2.39 44.79 18.99
CA ALA A 438 2.40 45.23 20.38
C ALA A 438 0.98 45.21 20.97
N GLY A 439 0.81 44.48 22.07
CA GLY A 439 -0.48 44.31 22.74
C GLY A 439 -1.30 43.09 22.27
N GLN A 440 -0.79 42.23 21.39
CA GLN A 440 -1.45 40.98 21.04
C GLN A 440 -1.65 40.10 22.30
N ALA A 441 -2.87 39.63 22.52
CA ALA A 441 -3.19 38.78 23.68
C ALA A 441 -2.80 37.31 23.47
N GLY A 442 -2.89 36.81 22.24
CA GLY A 442 -2.49 35.44 21.87
C GLY A 442 -2.85 35.07 20.44
N LEU A 443 -3.01 33.76 20.20
CA LEU A 443 -3.28 33.16 18.89
C LEU A 443 -4.62 33.60 18.30
N GLU A 444 -4.70 33.62 16.97
CA GLU A 444 -5.94 33.78 16.20
C GLU A 444 -6.12 32.56 15.28
N ARG A 445 -7.30 31.92 15.27
CA ARG A 445 -7.59 30.85 14.28
C ARG A 445 -7.71 31.47 12.90
N MET A 446 -7.04 30.88 11.92
CA MET A 446 -7.25 31.21 10.51
C MET A 446 -8.67 30.79 10.08
N ARG A 447 -9.26 31.56 9.16
CA ARG A 447 -10.65 31.41 8.72
C ARG A 447 -10.79 31.85 7.26
N GLY A 448 -11.80 31.32 6.58
CA GLY A 448 -12.14 31.66 5.20
C GLY A 448 -11.46 30.78 4.14
N TYR A 449 -10.59 29.84 4.52
CA TYR A 449 -10.13 28.82 3.59
C TYR A 449 -11.26 27.89 3.14
N ALA A 450 -12.18 27.49 4.02
CA ALA A 450 -13.32 26.65 3.63
C ALA A 450 -14.18 27.27 2.51
N ASP A 451 -14.42 28.59 2.57
CA ASP A 451 -15.12 29.37 1.52
C ASP A 451 -14.32 29.47 0.20
N ARG A 452 -13.04 29.07 0.22
CA ARG A 452 -12.04 29.20 -0.86
C ARG A 452 -11.28 27.90 -1.15
N ALA A 453 -11.72 26.76 -0.59
CA ALA A 453 -11.09 25.47 -0.81
C ALA A 453 -11.36 24.94 -2.22
N GLY A 454 -12.34 25.53 -2.92
CA GLY A 454 -12.62 25.34 -4.33
C GLY A 454 -13.03 23.92 -4.69
N LYS A 455 -13.17 23.68 -6.00
CA LYS A 455 -13.59 22.38 -6.50
C LYS A 455 -12.86 21.91 -7.74
N ILE A 456 -12.97 20.61 -7.99
CA ILE A 456 -12.48 19.94 -9.19
C ILE A 456 -13.67 19.31 -9.91
N VAL A 457 -13.94 19.74 -11.14
CA VAL A 457 -15.02 19.21 -11.99
C VAL A 457 -14.42 18.67 -13.28
N ALA A 458 -14.40 17.35 -13.45
CA ALA A 458 -13.96 16.71 -14.70
C ALA A 458 -15.16 16.22 -15.53
N VAL A 459 -15.10 16.41 -16.85
CA VAL A 459 -16.10 15.91 -17.80
C VAL A 459 -15.39 15.06 -18.85
N GLU A 460 -15.47 13.73 -18.72
CA GLU A 460 -15.01 12.78 -19.74
C GLU A 460 -16.15 12.51 -20.74
N LYS A 461 -15.90 12.70 -22.03
CA LYS A 461 -16.84 12.42 -23.12
C LYS A 461 -16.29 11.34 -24.04
N PHE A 462 -16.89 10.17 -23.99
CA PHE A 462 -16.60 9.02 -24.84
C PHE A 462 -17.53 9.01 -26.05
N SER A 463 -16.96 9.01 -27.25
CA SER A 463 -17.68 8.80 -28.51
C SER A 463 -17.17 7.55 -29.20
N VAL A 464 -18.07 6.59 -29.47
CA VAL A 464 -17.73 5.28 -30.04
C VAL A 464 -18.46 5.03 -31.36
N ASP A 465 -17.69 4.75 -32.41
CA ASP A 465 -18.16 4.29 -33.74
C ASP A 465 -17.35 3.06 -34.14
N GLU A 466 -17.88 1.85 -33.87
CA GLU A 466 -17.18 0.57 -34.11
C GLU A 466 -16.67 0.38 -35.56
N GLY A 467 -17.23 1.11 -36.53
CA GLY A 467 -16.88 1.07 -37.95
C GLY A 467 -16.01 2.24 -38.45
N GLY A 468 -15.62 3.18 -37.60
CA GLY A 468 -14.74 4.30 -37.97
C GLY A 468 -13.25 3.92 -38.01
N GLU A 469 -12.42 4.76 -38.65
CA GLU A 469 -10.95 4.59 -38.63
C GLU A 469 -10.34 4.89 -37.24
N THR A 470 -10.98 5.79 -36.49
CA THR A 470 -10.72 6.03 -35.06
C THR A 470 -11.99 5.70 -34.25
N PRO A 471 -12.23 4.43 -33.86
CA PRO A 471 -13.50 4.02 -33.27
C PRO A 471 -13.80 4.60 -31.90
N LEU A 472 -12.80 5.15 -31.21
CA LEU A 472 -12.94 5.79 -29.91
C LEU A 472 -12.32 7.19 -29.96
N GLN A 473 -13.12 8.17 -29.57
CA GLN A 473 -12.65 9.52 -29.24
C GLN A 473 -12.99 9.80 -27.77
N LEU A 474 -12.04 10.42 -27.07
CA LEU A 474 -12.19 10.89 -25.70
C LEU A 474 -11.86 12.38 -25.63
N GLN A 475 -12.83 13.19 -25.21
CA GLN A 475 -12.60 14.59 -24.84
C GLN A 475 -12.68 14.69 -23.32
N VAL A 476 -11.74 15.40 -22.70
CA VAL A 476 -11.74 15.67 -21.26
C VAL A 476 -11.71 17.18 -21.06
N GLU A 477 -12.62 17.72 -20.26
CA GLU A 477 -12.51 19.09 -19.73
C GLU A 477 -12.49 19.02 -18.20
N THR A 478 -11.38 19.45 -17.59
CA THR A 478 -11.22 19.49 -16.13
C THR A 478 -11.10 20.94 -15.67
N ARG A 479 -11.98 21.34 -14.76
CA ARG A 479 -12.05 22.69 -14.19
C ARG A 479 -11.64 22.66 -12.73
N TYR A 480 -10.75 23.56 -12.36
CA TYR A 480 -10.27 23.78 -11.00
C TYR A 480 -10.67 25.20 -10.58
N THR A 481 -11.13 25.38 -9.33
CA THR A 481 -11.41 26.73 -8.77
C THR A 481 -10.67 26.98 -7.47
N ASP A 482 -10.48 28.25 -7.13
CA ASP A 482 -9.91 28.75 -5.86
C ASP A 482 -8.62 28.00 -5.47
N ALA A 483 -8.53 27.40 -4.28
CA ALA A 483 -7.33 26.65 -3.84
C ALA A 483 -6.92 25.51 -4.78
N ARG A 484 -7.88 24.91 -5.52
CA ARG A 484 -7.60 23.83 -6.48
C ARG A 484 -7.03 24.37 -7.79
N ALA A 485 -7.44 25.59 -8.19
CA ALA A 485 -6.85 26.28 -9.33
C ALA A 485 -5.40 26.69 -9.02
N ASP A 486 -5.13 27.20 -7.81
CA ASP A 486 -3.77 27.53 -7.36
C ASP A 486 -2.82 26.33 -7.39
N GLY A 487 -3.23 25.20 -6.80
CA GLY A 487 -2.42 23.98 -6.81
C GLY A 487 -2.13 23.46 -8.22
N MET A 488 -3.12 23.48 -9.12
CA MET A 488 -2.90 23.09 -10.51
C MET A 488 -2.02 24.09 -11.27
N ARG A 489 -2.15 25.40 -11.02
CA ARG A 489 -1.32 26.44 -11.64
C ARG A 489 0.14 26.33 -11.23
N GLY A 490 0.42 26.01 -9.95
CA GLY A 490 1.75 25.65 -9.47
C GLY A 490 2.34 24.46 -10.22
N ARG A 491 1.62 23.33 -10.29
CA ARG A 491 2.07 22.13 -11.04
C ARG A 491 2.30 22.40 -12.53
N VAL A 492 1.49 23.26 -13.17
CA VAL A 492 1.73 23.66 -14.58
C VAL A 492 3.01 24.47 -14.74
N ALA A 493 3.38 25.31 -13.77
CA ALA A 493 4.62 26.08 -13.80
C ALA A 493 5.86 25.20 -13.57
N GLU A 494 5.76 24.22 -12.68
CA GLU A 494 6.82 23.25 -12.35
C GLU A 494 7.08 22.24 -13.49
N VAL A 495 6.04 21.49 -13.89
CA VAL A 495 6.16 20.34 -14.82
C VAL A 495 6.09 20.77 -16.29
N ALA A 496 5.70 22.03 -16.55
CA ALA A 496 5.30 22.59 -17.84
C ALA A 496 4.09 21.88 -18.48
N ALA A 497 3.30 22.62 -19.27
CA ALA A 497 2.08 22.10 -19.92
C ALA A 497 2.33 20.83 -20.77
N LYS A 498 3.51 20.68 -21.38
CA LYS A 498 3.90 19.49 -22.14
C LYS A 498 4.15 18.25 -21.27
N GLY A 499 4.70 18.42 -20.07
CA GLY A 499 4.84 17.33 -19.10
C GLY A 499 3.49 16.88 -18.59
N VAL A 500 2.63 17.84 -18.18
CA VAL A 500 1.25 17.59 -17.77
C VAL A 500 0.44 16.87 -18.86
N ALA A 501 0.53 17.30 -20.13
CA ALA A 501 -0.14 16.64 -21.25
C ALA A 501 0.32 15.19 -21.45
N LYS A 502 1.63 14.92 -21.30
CA LYS A 502 2.19 13.57 -21.35
C LYS A 502 1.70 12.71 -20.18
N GLU A 503 1.67 13.24 -18.97
CA GLU A 503 1.22 12.52 -17.78
C GLU A 503 -0.27 12.16 -17.85
N ASN A 504 -1.12 13.09 -18.31
CA ASN A 504 -2.55 12.83 -18.51
C ASN A 504 -2.78 11.80 -19.64
N LEU A 505 -2.03 11.89 -20.75
CA LEU A 505 -2.07 10.90 -21.82
C LEU A 505 -1.62 9.51 -21.35
N ASP A 506 -0.52 9.41 -20.59
CA ASP A 506 -0.01 8.14 -20.07
C ASP A 506 -0.87 7.58 -18.94
N PHE A 507 -1.59 8.44 -18.20
CA PHE A 507 -2.67 8.04 -17.28
C PHE A 507 -3.83 7.37 -18.04
N TYR A 508 -4.38 8.01 -19.08
CA TYR A 508 -5.46 7.40 -19.87
C TYR A 508 -5.00 6.16 -20.64
N ARG A 509 -3.73 6.06 -21.03
CA ARG A 509 -3.15 4.86 -21.65
C ARG A 509 -3.11 3.62 -20.76
N LYS A 510 -3.13 3.76 -19.42
CA LYS A 510 -3.29 2.62 -18.49
C LYS A 510 -4.64 1.91 -18.68
N ARG A 511 -5.63 2.62 -19.22
CA ARG A 511 -7.00 2.14 -19.51
C ARG A 511 -7.26 1.92 -21.01
N PHE A 512 -6.56 2.66 -21.88
CA PHE A 512 -6.66 2.58 -23.34
C PHE A 512 -5.28 2.53 -23.99
N ALA A 513 -4.67 1.35 -24.05
CA ALA A 513 -3.36 1.20 -24.69
C ALA A 513 -3.42 1.57 -26.18
N GLY A 514 -2.43 2.34 -26.66
CA GLY A 514 -2.41 2.87 -28.03
C GLY A 514 -3.10 4.23 -28.23
N LEU A 515 -3.72 4.80 -27.18
CA LEU A 515 -4.35 6.13 -27.25
C LEU A 515 -3.31 7.22 -27.63
N VAL A 516 -3.71 8.19 -28.45
CA VAL A 516 -2.88 9.32 -28.88
C VAL A 516 -3.55 10.67 -28.65
N GLU A 517 -2.75 11.69 -28.32
CA GLU A 517 -3.16 13.09 -28.34
C GLU A 517 -3.46 13.50 -29.79
N SER A 518 -4.68 13.99 -30.03
CA SER A 518 -5.18 14.40 -31.35
C SER A 518 -5.31 15.93 -31.50
N LYS A 519 -5.31 16.64 -30.37
CA LYS A 519 -5.12 18.09 -30.25
C LYS A 519 -4.22 18.34 -29.03
N PRO A 520 -3.26 19.27 -29.09
CA PRO A 520 -2.50 19.69 -27.92
C PRO A 520 -3.42 20.11 -26.76
N LEU A 521 -3.03 19.79 -25.52
CA LEU A 521 -3.64 20.31 -24.30
C LEU A 521 -3.87 21.83 -24.37
N GLU A 522 -5.13 22.26 -24.30
CA GLU A 522 -5.52 23.66 -24.12
C GLU A 522 -5.64 23.94 -22.61
N ILE A 523 -4.97 25.01 -22.14
CA ILE A 523 -5.08 25.50 -20.76
C ILE A 523 -5.62 26.93 -20.82
N ILE A 524 -6.71 27.20 -20.09
CA ILE A 524 -7.34 28.51 -19.95
C ILE A 524 -7.29 28.87 -18.46
N ASP A 525 -6.55 29.90 -18.10
CA ASP A 525 -6.39 30.37 -16.71
C ASP A 525 -6.93 31.80 -16.56
N ASP A 526 -8.07 31.94 -15.88
CA ASP A 526 -8.53 33.21 -15.34
C ASP A 526 -8.02 33.33 -13.90
N ARG A 527 -6.84 33.92 -13.75
CA ARG A 527 -6.19 34.11 -12.45
C ARG A 527 -6.94 35.10 -11.54
N ASP A 528 -7.81 35.96 -12.06
CA ASP A 528 -8.59 36.91 -11.24
C ASP A 528 -9.88 36.29 -10.70
N ALA A 529 -10.58 35.49 -11.50
CA ALA A 529 -11.68 34.63 -11.06
C ALA A 529 -11.21 33.39 -10.27
N ASN A 530 -9.90 33.13 -10.27
CA ASN A 530 -9.23 31.91 -9.81
C ASN A 530 -9.83 30.63 -10.38
N LEU A 531 -9.89 30.55 -11.70
CA LEU A 531 -10.45 29.45 -12.48
C LEU A 531 -9.41 28.97 -13.50
N LEU A 532 -9.01 27.70 -13.40
CA LEU A 532 -8.13 27.05 -14.38
C LEU A 532 -8.88 25.90 -15.05
N ILE A 533 -8.94 25.91 -16.38
CA ILE A 533 -9.58 24.87 -17.20
C ILE A 533 -8.52 24.20 -18.07
N MET A 534 -8.46 22.87 -18.03
CA MET A 534 -7.68 22.04 -18.92
C MET A 534 -8.61 21.32 -19.90
N ARG A 535 -8.20 21.21 -21.16
CA ARG A 535 -8.92 20.50 -22.23
C ARG A 535 -8.01 19.59 -23.02
N GLU A 536 -8.40 18.33 -23.08
CA GLU A 536 -7.66 17.26 -23.74
C GLU A 536 -8.55 16.65 -24.83
N THR A 537 -7.95 16.19 -25.95
CA THR A 537 -8.69 15.44 -26.97
C THR A 537 -7.85 14.31 -27.51
N TYR A 538 -8.30 13.09 -27.26
CA TYR A 538 -7.61 11.85 -27.57
C TYR A 538 -8.38 11.00 -28.57
N THR A 539 -7.66 10.23 -29.38
CA THR A 539 -8.21 9.23 -30.31
C THR A 539 -7.50 7.90 -30.19
N LEU A 540 -8.20 6.81 -30.50
CA LEU A 540 -7.64 5.47 -30.61
C LEU A 540 -7.83 4.94 -32.03
N SER A 541 -6.81 4.28 -32.59
CA SER A 541 -6.88 3.69 -33.92
C SER A 541 -7.80 2.46 -33.94
N LYS A 542 -8.38 2.12 -35.10
CA LYS A 542 -9.15 0.87 -35.29
C LYS A 542 -8.36 -0.37 -34.87
N ARG A 543 -7.07 -0.43 -35.21
CA ARG A 543 -6.16 -1.53 -34.84
C ARG A 543 -6.06 -1.71 -33.33
N ASP A 544 -5.89 -0.63 -32.59
CA ASP A 544 -5.67 -0.68 -31.14
C ASP A 544 -7.01 -0.88 -30.40
N PHE A 545 -8.10 -0.27 -30.88
CA PHE A 545 -9.45 -0.50 -30.36
C PHE A 545 -9.90 -1.96 -30.47
N ASP A 546 -9.59 -2.63 -31.58
CA ASP A 546 -9.88 -4.06 -31.78
C ASP A 546 -8.92 -4.95 -30.96
N LYS A 547 -7.62 -4.59 -30.88
CA LYS A 547 -6.61 -5.29 -30.07
C LYS A 547 -6.94 -5.28 -28.58
N GLU A 548 -7.35 -4.14 -28.04
CA GLU A 548 -7.79 -3.97 -26.64
C GLU A 548 -9.26 -4.39 -26.42
N LYS A 549 -9.92 -4.97 -27.44
CA LYS A 549 -11.28 -5.56 -27.36
C LYS A 549 -12.34 -4.58 -26.82
N ILE A 550 -12.25 -3.29 -27.14
CA ILE A 550 -13.13 -2.27 -26.52
C ILE A 550 -14.61 -2.43 -26.95
N ALA A 551 -14.87 -2.97 -28.15
CA ALA A 551 -16.21 -3.40 -28.57
C ALA A 551 -16.79 -4.54 -27.69
N GLU A 552 -15.93 -5.38 -27.11
CA GLU A 552 -16.35 -6.42 -26.17
C GLU A 552 -16.64 -5.84 -24.78
N LYS A 553 -15.78 -4.92 -24.32
CA LYS A 553 -15.84 -4.28 -23.00
C LYS A 553 -15.17 -2.90 -22.95
N LEU A 554 -15.97 -1.85 -22.79
CA LEU A 554 -15.51 -0.48 -22.51
C LEU A 554 -15.57 -0.22 -21.00
N ILE A 555 -14.40 -0.15 -20.34
CA ILE A 555 -14.32 0.21 -18.92
C ILE A 555 -14.37 1.74 -18.75
N SER A 556 -15.07 2.21 -17.72
CA SER A 556 -14.96 3.57 -17.17
C SER A 556 -14.69 3.58 -15.68
N ARG A 557 -14.13 4.68 -15.16
CA ARG A 557 -13.87 4.86 -13.73
C ARG A 557 -13.90 6.34 -13.35
N ALA A 558 -14.56 6.67 -12.25
CA ALA A 558 -14.60 8.02 -11.68
C ALA A 558 -13.39 8.29 -10.76
N TYR A 559 -12.20 8.36 -11.35
CA TYR A 559 -10.92 8.52 -10.64
C TYR A 559 -10.84 9.72 -9.68
N LEU A 560 -11.56 10.82 -9.92
CA LEU A 560 -11.56 11.96 -8.99
C LEU A 560 -12.13 11.60 -7.60
N MET A 561 -12.93 10.54 -7.50
CA MET A 561 -13.53 10.08 -6.24
C MET A 561 -12.60 9.14 -5.45
N SER A 562 -11.59 8.56 -6.10
CA SER A 562 -10.69 7.57 -5.49
C SER A 562 -9.67 8.20 -4.56
N ASP A 563 -9.12 7.36 -3.68
CA ASP A 563 -7.90 7.60 -2.90
C ASP A 563 -7.94 8.93 -2.12
N LEU A 564 -9.10 9.17 -1.48
CA LEU A 564 -9.46 10.41 -0.80
C LEU A 564 -9.92 10.23 0.66
N LEU A 565 -10.17 8.99 1.10
CA LEU A 565 -10.55 8.66 2.48
C LEU A 565 -9.59 7.60 3.02
N PRO A 566 -9.29 7.62 4.34
CA PRO A 566 -8.46 6.63 5.00
C PRO A 566 -8.87 5.18 4.74
N ASP A 567 -7.90 4.29 4.86
CA ASP A 567 -8.08 2.86 4.70
C ASP A 567 -8.11 2.09 6.02
N ARG A 568 -8.81 0.96 6.00
CA ARG A 568 -8.91 0.06 7.15
C ARG A 568 -7.55 -0.57 7.45
N GLN A 569 -6.89 -0.07 8.49
CA GLN A 569 -5.66 -0.65 9.04
C GLN A 569 -5.90 -2.06 9.62
N ALA A 570 -4.84 -2.86 9.71
CA ALA A 570 -4.93 -4.27 10.10
C ALA A 570 -5.16 -4.50 11.62
N ALA A 571 -4.91 -3.49 12.45
CA ALA A 571 -5.20 -3.48 13.88
C ALA A 571 -6.49 -2.70 14.16
N PRO A 572 -7.23 -3.02 15.25
CA PRO A 572 -8.32 -2.17 15.72
C PRO A 572 -7.76 -0.80 16.16
N ARG A 573 -8.25 0.27 15.53
CA ARG A 573 -7.83 1.66 15.79
C ARG A 573 -8.04 2.05 17.26
N VAL A 574 -7.09 2.80 17.83
CA VAL A 574 -7.18 3.37 19.20
C VAL A 574 -7.00 4.89 19.25
N GLN A 575 -6.38 5.51 18.25
CA GLN A 575 -6.29 6.96 18.09
C GLN A 575 -7.48 7.50 17.27
N PRO A 576 -7.87 8.79 17.41
CA PRO A 576 -8.84 9.41 16.52
C PRO A 576 -8.45 9.25 15.04
N LEU A 577 -9.43 9.17 14.15
CA LEU A 577 -9.23 9.11 12.70
C LEU A 577 -9.38 10.51 12.09
N ALA A 578 -8.41 10.95 11.30
CA ALA A 578 -8.51 12.15 10.48
C ALA A 578 -9.47 11.93 9.31
N VAL A 579 -10.40 12.87 9.11
CA VAL A 579 -11.31 12.91 7.96
C VAL A 579 -10.98 14.16 7.14
N PRO A 580 -10.42 14.01 5.93
CA PRO A 580 -9.91 15.13 5.16
C PRO A 580 -11.03 16.03 4.63
N GLY A 581 -10.73 17.31 4.50
CA GLY A 581 -11.66 18.35 4.05
C GLY A 581 -11.03 19.74 4.16
N PRO A 582 -11.73 20.80 3.75
CA PRO A 582 -12.92 20.79 2.90
C PRO A 582 -12.59 20.54 1.42
N PHE A 583 -13.45 19.78 0.74
CA PHE A 583 -13.33 19.54 -0.70
C PHE A 583 -14.69 19.30 -1.37
N GLU A 584 -14.82 19.75 -2.62
CA GLU A 584 -15.87 19.33 -3.56
C GLU A 584 -15.21 18.76 -4.82
N ARG A 585 -15.56 17.53 -5.19
CA ARG A 585 -15.17 16.93 -6.47
C ARG A 585 -16.40 16.41 -7.20
N GLU A 586 -16.45 16.65 -8.51
CA GLU A 586 -17.47 16.12 -9.41
C GLU A 586 -16.81 15.50 -10.64
N GLN A 587 -17.21 14.28 -11.02
CA GLN A 587 -16.80 13.67 -12.28
C GLN A 587 -18.03 13.24 -13.09
N ILE A 588 -18.14 13.79 -14.29
CA ILE A 588 -19.21 13.50 -15.24
C ILE A 588 -18.63 12.65 -16.37
N ILE A 589 -19.24 11.50 -16.64
CA ILE A 589 -18.87 10.60 -17.73
C ILE A 589 -20.04 10.54 -18.71
N GLU A 590 -19.84 11.02 -19.93
CA GLU A 590 -20.81 10.98 -21.02
C GLU A 590 -20.38 9.92 -22.04
N LEU A 591 -21.25 8.94 -22.32
CA LEU A 591 -20.98 7.87 -23.26
C LEU A 591 -21.98 7.92 -24.43
N THR A 592 -21.45 8.19 -25.62
CA THR A 592 -22.16 8.12 -26.90
C THR A 592 -21.66 6.89 -27.65
N VAL A 593 -22.54 5.94 -27.96
CA VAL A 593 -22.19 4.72 -28.71
C VAL A 593 -23.14 4.58 -29.88
N LYS A 594 -22.59 4.63 -31.09
CA LYS A 594 -23.37 4.62 -32.34
C LYS A 594 -24.24 3.36 -32.45
N ASP A 595 -25.47 3.55 -32.91
CA ASP A 595 -26.50 2.52 -33.12
C ASP A 595 -26.85 1.65 -31.89
N ARG A 596 -26.45 2.06 -30.67
CA ARG A 596 -26.66 1.32 -29.42
C ARG A 596 -27.19 2.21 -28.29
N ARG A 597 -27.84 1.58 -27.31
CA ARG A 597 -28.26 2.21 -26.06
C ARG A 597 -27.60 1.50 -24.88
N LEU A 598 -26.83 2.25 -24.07
CA LEU A 598 -26.25 1.75 -22.84
C LEU A 598 -27.25 1.80 -21.69
N GLY A 599 -27.21 0.79 -20.81
CA GLY A 599 -27.99 0.77 -19.58
C GLY A 599 -27.64 1.92 -18.64
N LEU A 600 -28.58 2.24 -17.75
CA LEU A 600 -28.35 3.15 -16.63
C LEU A 600 -27.69 2.38 -15.47
N LEU A 601 -27.13 3.13 -14.52
CA LEU A 601 -26.55 2.61 -13.27
C LEU A 601 -27.41 3.05 -12.08
N ASP A 602 -27.54 2.17 -11.09
CA ASP A 602 -28.17 2.42 -9.80
C ASP A 602 -27.65 3.72 -9.19
N SER A 603 -28.58 4.53 -8.65
CA SER A 603 -28.22 5.77 -7.97
C SER A 603 -27.78 5.50 -6.55
N ILE A 604 -26.70 6.15 -6.13
CA ILE A 604 -26.12 6.05 -4.79
C ILE A 604 -26.17 7.42 -4.14
N ASP A 605 -26.52 7.45 -2.87
CA ASP A 605 -26.44 8.62 -1.99
C ASP A 605 -26.10 8.11 -0.58
N THR A 606 -24.88 8.33 -0.13
CA THR A 606 -24.35 7.77 1.13
C THR A 606 -23.36 8.73 1.79
N SER A 607 -23.23 8.67 3.11
CA SER A 607 -22.45 9.64 3.88
C SER A 607 -21.99 9.10 5.23
N ALA A 608 -20.78 9.48 5.64
CA ALA A 608 -20.20 9.23 6.95
C ALA A 608 -19.28 10.40 7.33
N ALA A 609 -19.20 10.76 8.61
CA ALA A 609 -18.29 11.78 9.14
C ALA A 609 -18.27 13.14 8.38
N GLY A 610 -19.44 13.62 7.95
CA GLY A 610 -19.56 14.87 7.17
C GLY A 610 -19.12 14.76 5.69
N VAL A 611 -18.62 13.61 5.25
CA VAL A 611 -18.35 13.27 3.85
C VAL A 611 -19.60 12.65 3.22
N ARG A 612 -19.93 13.04 1.99
CA ARG A 612 -21.04 12.49 1.21
C ARG A 612 -20.60 12.10 -0.21
N PHE A 613 -20.92 10.88 -0.61
CA PHE A 613 -20.74 10.34 -1.96
C PHE A 613 -22.10 10.20 -2.65
N THR A 614 -22.19 10.64 -3.91
CA THR A 614 -23.34 10.33 -4.77
C THR A 614 -22.92 9.83 -6.14
N ARG A 615 -23.72 8.91 -6.69
CA ARG A 615 -23.71 8.52 -8.10
C ARG A 615 -25.12 8.67 -8.64
N GLN A 616 -25.28 9.32 -9.80
CA GLN A 616 -26.55 9.41 -10.52
C GLN A 616 -26.31 9.12 -12.00
N SER A 617 -27.24 8.45 -12.66
CA SER A 617 -27.16 8.19 -14.10
C SER A 617 -28.44 8.61 -14.82
N SER A 618 -28.32 8.97 -16.11
CA SER A 618 -29.41 9.51 -16.91
C SER A 618 -29.21 9.26 -18.40
N GLN A 619 -30.32 9.17 -19.15
CA GLN A 619 -30.31 9.14 -20.61
C GLN A 619 -30.61 10.53 -21.15
N ASN A 620 -29.80 11.04 -22.06
CA ASN A 620 -30.07 12.28 -22.78
C ASN A 620 -29.93 12.05 -24.29
N GLY A 621 -31.04 11.68 -24.94
CA GLY A 621 -31.11 11.45 -26.38
C GLY A 621 -30.11 10.41 -26.88
N ALA A 622 -29.00 10.89 -27.45
CA ALA A 622 -27.94 10.09 -28.05
C ALA A 622 -26.87 9.56 -27.06
N PHE A 623 -26.85 10.03 -25.80
CA PHE A 623 -25.83 9.63 -24.82
C PHE A 623 -26.38 9.21 -23.47
N THR A 624 -25.62 8.38 -22.77
CA THR A 624 -25.81 8.06 -21.34
C THR A 624 -24.83 8.92 -20.53
N ARG A 625 -25.32 9.63 -19.52
CA ARG A 625 -24.49 10.42 -18.60
C ARG A 625 -24.52 9.79 -17.22
N VAL A 626 -23.35 9.59 -16.62
CA VAL A 626 -23.18 9.29 -15.20
C VAL A 626 -22.48 10.46 -14.53
N THR A 627 -22.99 10.90 -13.38
CA THR A 627 -22.41 11.96 -12.54
C THR A 627 -22.05 11.35 -11.19
N TYR A 628 -20.79 11.51 -10.78
CA TYR A 628 -20.27 11.14 -9.47
C TYR A 628 -19.91 12.43 -8.72
N ARG A 629 -20.22 12.51 -7.43
CA ARG A 629 -19.81 13.63 -6.55
C ARG A 629 -19.30 13.10 -5.23
N LEU A 630 -18.26 13.74 -4.70
CA LEU A 630 -17.76 13.51 -3.35
C LEU A 630 -17.48 14.87 -2.69
N THR A 631 -18.08 15.10 -1.52
CA THR A 631 -18.02 16.40 -0.81
C THR A 631 -17.75 16.21 0.67
N ALA A 632 -16.88 17.04 1.25
CA ALA A 632 -16.58 17.10 2.68
C ALA A 632 -16.52 18.55 3.20
N GLY A 633 -16.97 18.78 4.44
CA GLY A 633 -16.87 20.06 5.16
C GLY A 633 -15.48 20.35 5.74
N GLU A 634 -15.35 21.25 6.73
CA GLU A 634 -14.08 21.44 7.46
C GLU A 634 -13.49 20.10 7.96
N ARG A 635 -12.15 20.01 8.07
CA ARG A 635 -11.42 18.83 8.57
C ARG A 635 -12.04 18.35 9.89
N GLN A 636 -12.15 17.03 10.10
CA GLN A 636 -12.72 16.47 11.33
C GLN A 636 -11.84 15.35 11.88
N ALA A 637 -11.84 15.21 13.21
CA ALA A 637 -11.40 14.00 13.89
C ALA A 637 -12.65 13.21 14.29
N VAL A 638 -12.72 11.91 13.96
CA VAL A 638 -13.76 11.01 14.49
C VAL A 638 -13.17 10.03 15.49
N SER A 639 -14.01 9.52 16.40
CA SER A 639 -13.53 8.61 17.43
C SER A 639 -13.10 7.26 16.83
N PRO A 640 -12.26 6.47 17.54
CA PRO A 640 -11.92 5.11 17.12
C PRO A 640 -13.13 4.20 16.88
N ALA A 641 -14.27 4.46 17.54
CA ALA A 641 -15.51 3.71 17.37
C ALA A 641 -16.31 4.13 16.13
N ASP A 642 -16.19 5.40 15.70
CA ASP A 642 -16.91 5.95 14.55
C ASP A 642 -16.15 5.77 13.23
N ALA A 643 -14.84 5.53 13.30
CA ALA A 643 -13.94 5.29 12.17
C ALA A 643 -14.44 4.22 11.18
N GLU A 644 -15.14 3.20 11.69
CA GLU A 644 -15.75 2.13 10.87
C GLU A 644 -16.68 2.67 9.77
N GLY A 645 -17.42 3.74 10.04
CA GLY A 645 -18.29 4.38 9.04
C GLY A 645 -17.52 5.06 7.92
N VAL A 646 -16.33 5.59 8.20
CA VAL A 646 -15.44 6.21 7.20
C VAL A 646 -14.80 5.15 6.32
N TYR A 647 -14.31 4.05 6.92
CA TYR A 647 -13.79 2.91 6.16
C TYR A 647 -14.86 2.30 5.25
N ALA A 648 -16.07 2.06 5.76
CA ALA A 648 -17.18 1.53 4.96
C ALA A 648 -17.57 2.46 3.79
N LEU A 649 -17.46 3.78 3.97
CA LEU A 649 -17.64 4.75 2.88
C LEU A 649 -16.50 4.69 1.85
N SER A 650 -15.24 4.57 2.30
CA SER A 650 -14.07 4.39 1.43
C SER A 650 -14.17 3.12 0.59
N ASP A 651 -14.50 1.98 1.22
CA ASP A 651 -14.77 0.69 0.58
C ASP A 651 -15.87 0.82 -0.48
N THR A 652 -17.01 1.45 -0.12
CA THR A 652 -18.14 1.69 -1.04
C THR A 652 -17.72 2.51 -2.26
N ILE A 653 -16.97 3.59 -2.06
CA ILE A 653 -16.47 4.44 -3.16
C ILE A 653 -15.54 3.62 -4.06
N LYS A 654 -14.60 2.86 -3.50
CA LYS A 654 -13.59 2.10 -4.26
C LYS A 654 -14.19 1.04 -5.20
N ASP A 655 -15.30 0.44 -4.82
CA ASP A 655 -16.00 -0.53 -5.67
C ASP A 655 -16.99 0.13 -6.64
N GLU A 656 -17.74 1.16 -6.24
CA GLU A 656 -18.81 1.76 -7.05
C GLU A 656 -18.35 2.83 -8.06
N VAL A 657 -17.09 3.29 -8.00
CA VAL A 657 -16.51 4.22 -8.98
C VAL A 657 -16.09 3.55 -10.29
N GLY A 658 -16.00 2.22 -10.35
CA GLY A 658 -15.68 1.45 -11.56
C GLY A 658 -16.95 0.99 -12.29
N THR A 659 -16.93 0.97 -13.62
CA THR A 659 -18.08 0.48 -14.42
C THR A 659 -17.61 -0.18 -15.72
N GLU A 660 -18.24 -1.27 -16.13
CA GLU A 660 -17.90 -2.01 -17.35
C GLU A 660 -19.08 -2.06 -18.33
N TYR A 661 -18.95 -1.34 -19.46
CA TYR A 661 -19.96 -1.33 -20.52
C TYR A 661 -19.64 -2.37 -21.59
N TYR A 662 -20.36 -3.49 -21.57
CA TYR A 662 -20.24 -4.55 -22.57
C TYR A 662 -20.96 -4.16 -23.87
N LEU A 663 -20.33 -3.32 -24.71
CA LEU A 663 -20.96 -2.68 -25.86
C LEU A 663 -21.67 -3.67 -26.78
N GLN A 664 -21.01 -4.78 -27.13
CA GLN A 664 -21.58 -5.90 -27.88
C GLN A 664 -22.92 -6.44 -27.32
N LYS A 665 -23.12 -6.45 -26.00
CA LYS A 665 -24.34 -6.94 -25.30
C LYS A 665 -25.43 -5.86 -25.18
N SER A 666 -25.08 -4.58 -25.32
CA SER A 666 -26.02 -3.46 -25.20
C SER A 666 -26.98 -3.39 -26.39
N ASP A 667 -28.19 -2.90 -26.14
CA ASP A 667 -29.29 -2.96 -27.11
C ASP A 667 -28.98 -2.14 -28.38
N ARG A 668 -29.02 -2.83 -29.53
CA ARG A 668 -28.94 -2.19 -30.85
C ARG A 668 -30.27 -1.52 -31.19
N LEU A 669 -30.21 -0.26 -31.59
CA LEU A 669 -31.38 0.58 -31.92
C LEU A 669 -32.16 0.12 -33.16
N SER A 670 -31.68 -0.92 -33.87
CA SER A 670 -32.21 -1.41 -35.15
C SER A 670 -32.53 -2.91 -35.19
N ALA A 671 -32.38 -3.65 -34.09
CA ALA A 671 -32.62 -5.09 -34.06
C ALA A 671 -34.02 -5.43 -33.49
N LYS A 672 -34.90 -6.03 -34.30
CA LYS A 672 -36.03 -6.79 -33.76
C LYS A 672 -35.46 -7.95 -32.93
N LYS A 673 -35.77 -7.99 -31.64
CA LYS A 673 -35.63 -9.20 -30.82
C LYS A 673 -36.85 -10.08 -31.08
N ASP A 674 -36.63 -11.28 -31.62
CA ASP A 674 -37.60 -12.35 -31.48
C ASP A 674 -37.67 -12.71 -29.99
N SER A 675 -38.88 -12.62 -29.41
CA SER A 675 -39.16 -13.10 -28.07
C SER A 675 -40.17 -14.23 -28.18
N ASP A 676 -39.74 -15.46 -27.89
CA ASP A 676 -40.58 -16.66 -27.81
C ASP A 676 -41.54 -16.67 -26.59
N LEU A 677 -42.08 -15.50 -26.22
CA LEU A 677 -43.20 -15.31 -25.31
C LEU A 677 -44.44 -15.08 -26.17
N ASP A 678 -45.59 -15.66 -25.83
CA ASP A 678 -46.79 -15.48 -26.66
C ASP A 678 -47.21 -14.00 -26.67
N PRO A 679 -47.21 -13.31 -27.84
CA PRO A 679 -47.58 -11.89 -27.90
C PRO A 679 -49.02 -11.62 -27.45
N ALA A 680 -49.94 -12.59 -27.58
CA ALA A 680 -51.32 -12.47 -27.13
C ALA A 680 -51.45 -12.57 -25.60
N VAL A 681 -50.61 -13.38 -24.95
CA VAL A 681 -50.53 -13.48 -23.48
C VAL A 681 -49.78 -12.28 -22.89
N MET A 682 -48.72 -11.82 -23.57
CA MET A 682 -47.91 -10.68 -23.11
C MET A 682 -48.58 -9.33 -23.31
N ALA A 683 -49.29 -9.07 -24.42
CA ALA A 683 -49.91 -7.77 -24.71
C ALA A 683 -50.76 -7.17 -23.55
N PRO A 684 -51.67 -7.91 -22.87
CA PRO A 684 -52.47 -7.37 -21.77
C PRO A 684 -51.72 -7.16 -20.45
N ILE A 685 -50.43 -7.54 -20.37
CA ILE A 685 -49.59 -7.41 -19.17
C ILE A 685 -48.27 -6.68 -19.39
N LEU A 686 -47.88 -6.43 -20.65
CA LEU A 686 -46.54 -5.97 -21.02
C LEU A 686 -46.15 -4.67 -20.31
N ALA A 687 -47.06 -3.69 -20.22
CA ALA A 687 -46.80 -2.43 -19.51
C ALA A 687 -46.54 -2.63 -18.01
N ASP A 688 -47.32 -3.50 -17.35
CA ASP A 688 -47.12 -3.86 -15.95
C ASP A 688 -45.76 -4.55 -15.76
N VAL A 689 -45.43 -5.52 -16.62
CA VAL A 689 -44.18 -6.30 -16.56
C VAL A 689 -42.95 -5.43 -16.85
N THR A 690 -43.00 -4.55 -17.84
CA THR A 690 -41.91 -3.59 -18.11
C THR A 690 -41.71 -2.65 -16.92
N LYS A 691 -42.79 -2.19 -16.26
CA LYS A 691 -42.69 -1.40 -15.04
C LYS A 691 -42.12 -2.22 -13.87
N VAL A 692 -42.48 -3.49 -13.71
CA VAL A 692 -41.88 -4.39 -12.71
C VAL A 692 -40.36 -4.50 -12.91
N SER A 693 -39.89 -4.72 -14.14
CA SER A 693 -38.44 -4.78 -14.41
C SER A 693 -37.74 -3.45 -14.10
N ALA A 694 -38.31 -2.32 -14.51
CA ALA A 694 -37.76 -0.99 -14.22
C ALA A 694 -37.88 -0.57 -12.73
N LEU A 695 -38.63 -1.31 -11.91
CA LEU A 695 -38.65 -1.18 -10.45
C LEU A 695 -37.62 -2.09 -9.78
N LEU A 696 -37.43 -3.31 -10.30
CA LEU A 696 -36.38 -4.24 -9.88
C LEU A 696 -34.98 -3.64 -10.11
N GLU A 697 -34.77 -2.96 -11.24
CA GLU A 697 -33.52 -2.26 -11.59
C GLU A 697 -33.15 -1.10 -10.65
N LYS A 698 -34.05 -0.61 -9.79
CA LYS A 698 -33.74 0.48 -8.84
C LYS A 698 -33.11 0.00 -7.53
N ASN A 699 -33.26 -1.28 -7.21
CA ASN A 699 -32.59 -1.92 -6.07
C ASN A 699 -32.93 -1.34 -4.68
N ASP A 700 -34.12 -0.73 -4.52
CA ASP A 700 -34.59 -0.11 -3.27
C ASP A 700 -35.88 -0.76 -2.70
N GLU A 701 -36.09 -0.69 -1.37
CA GLU A 701 -37.23 -1.35 -0.70
C GLU A 701 -38.60 -0.79 -1.14
N ALA A 702 -38.72 0.50 -1.44
CA ALA A 702 -40.01 1.08 -1.85
C ALA A 702 -40.38 0.63 -3.28
N SER A 703 -39.43 0.66 -4.22
CA SER A 703 -39.63 0.15 -5.57
C SER A 703 -39.82 -1.37 -5.60
N ALA A 704 -39.14 -2.12 -4.72
CA ALA A 704 -39.34 -3.57 -4.63
C ALA A 704 -40.73 -3.93 -4.07
N ILE A 705 -41.25 -3.17 -3.11
CA ILE A 705 -42.65 -3.29 -2.64
C ILE A 705 -43.64 -2.90 -3.74
N GLU A 706 -43.40 -1.82 -4.49
CA GLU A 706 -44.26 -1.43 -5.62
C GLU A 706 -44.27 -2.53 -6.71
N GLY A 707 -43.09 -3.07 -7.05
CA GLY A 707 -42.93 -4.14 -8.03
C GLY A 707 -43.65 -5.43 -7.63
N LEU A 708 -43.61 -5.80 -6.35
CA LEU A 708 -44.36 -6.96 -5.82
C LEU A 708 -45.86 -6.73 -5.79
N THR A 709 -46.32 -5.53 -5.41
CA THR A 709 -47.75 -5.16 -5.51
C THR A 709 -48.23 -5.27 -6.96
N LEU A 710 -47.45 -4.76 -7.92
CA LEU A 710 -47.78 -4.82 -9.34
C LEU A 710 -47.77 -6.27 -9.86
N LEU A 711 -46.75 -7.07 -9.54
CA LEU A 711 -46.71 -8.50 -9.89
C LEU A 711 -47.93 -9.25 -9.34
N ASN A 712 -48.37 -8.98 -8.11
CA ASN A 712 -49.52 -9.68 -7.53
C ASN A 712 -50.85 -9.38 -8.28
N THR A 713 -50.95 -8.29 -9.08
CA THR A 713 -52.09 -8.09 -10.00
C THR A 713 -51.91 -8.76 -11.37
N VAL A 714 -50.67 -9.04 -11.78
CA VAL A 714 -50.32 -9.68 -13.06
C VAL A 714 -50.33 -11.21 -12.98
N LEU A 715 -49.81 -11.78 -11.89
CA LEU A 715 -49.65 -13.23 -11.69
C LEU A 715 -50.95 -14.06 -11.87
N PRO A 716 -52.17 -13.55 -11.54
CA PRO A 716 -53.42 -14.27 -11.82
C PRO A 716 -53.89 -14.20 -13.28
N LYS A 717 -53.33 -13.29 -14.11
CA LYS A 717 -53.70 -13.11 -15.52
C LYS A 717 -53.05 -14.16 -16.44
N VAL A 718 -52.17 -15.01 -15.92
CA VAL A 718 -51.29 -15.89 -16.69
C VAL A 718 -51.50 -17.36 -16.27
N ALA A 719 -51.65 -18.25 -17.25
CA ALA A 719 -51.84 -19.67 -17.03
C ALA A 719 -50.63 -20.33 -16.34
N ARG A 720 -50.86 -21.43 -15.61
CA ARG A 720 -49.82 -22.19 -14.89
C ARG A 720 -49.98 -23.68 -15.14
N PRO A 721 -48.92 -24.43 -15.52
CA PRO A 721 -47.57 -23.95 -15.86
C PRO A 721 -47.52 -23.15 -17.18
N SER A 722 -46.61 -22.18 -17.28
CA SER A 722 -46.29 -21.46 -18.53
C SER A 722 -44.93 -20.78 -18.44
N ARG A 723 -44.39 -20.38 -19.59
CA ARG A 723 -43.14 -19.62 -19.71
C ARG A 723 -43.25 -18.25 -19.06
N GLU A 724 -44.38 -17.59 -19.28
CA GLU A 724 -44.73 -16.28 -18.75
C GLU A 724 -44.85 -16.35 -17.23
N ALA A 725 -45.50 -17.38 -16.66
CA ALA A 725 -45.56 -17.58 -15.22
C ALA A 725 -44.16 -17.84 -14.61
N GLY A 726 -43.29 -18.59 -15.29
CA GLY A 726 -41.91 -18.81 -14.85
C GLY A 726 -41.07 -17.53 -14.87
N MET A 727 -41.26 -16.65 -15.85
CA MET A 727 -40.64 -15.33 -15.88
C MET A 727 -41.12 -14.45 -14.71
N LEU A 728 -42.43 -14.39 -14.46
CA LEU A 728 -43.02 -13.55 -13.41
C LEU A 728 -42.67 -14.02 -11.99
N ASP A 729 -42.63 -15.33 -11.74
CA ASP A 729 -42.15 -15.89 -10.47
C ASP A 729 -40.64 -15.63 -10.28
N GLY A 730 -39.85 -15.59 -11.36
CA GLY A 730 -38.43 -15.23 -11.31
C GLY A 730 -38.21 -13.76 -10.90
N LEU A 731 -38.99 -12.84 -11.48
CA LEU A 731 -39.02 -11.43 -11.06
C LEU A 731 -39.46 -11.28 -9.60
N LYS A 732 -40.47 -12.05 -9.18
CA LYS A 732 -40.92 -12.11 -7.77
C LYS A 732 -39.82 -12.57 -6.82
N GLY A 733 -39.02 -13.56 -7.20
CA GLY A 733 -37.86 -14.02 -6.45
C GLY A 733 -36.80 -12.93 -6.27
N ALA A 734 -36.46 -12.22 -7.35
CA ALA A 734 -35.47 -11.15 -7.31
C ALA A 734 -35.89 -9.98 -6.41
N LEU A 735 -37.15 -9.52 -6.50
CA LEU A 735 -37.68 -8.46 -5.62
C LEU A 735 -37.73 -8.89 -4.14
N LEU A 736 -38.08 -10.14 -3.86
CA LEU A 736 -38.08 -10.68 -2.50
C LEU A 736 -36.65 -10.85 -1.93
N ALA A 737 -35.65 -11.09 -2.80
CA ALA A 737 -34.25 -11.12 -2.42
C ALA A 737 -33.74 -9.71 -2.03
N GLN A 738 -34.04 -8.69 -2.85
CA GLN A 738 -33.73 -7.28 -2.52
C GLN A 738 -34.35 -6.85 -1.19
N LEU A 739 -35.61 -7.22 -0.93
CA LEU A 739 -36.27 -7.02 0.37
C LEU A 739 -35.71 -7.87 1.51
N ARG A 740 -34.60 -8.60 1.33
CA ARG A 740 -34.00 -9.49 2.34
C ARG A 740 -35.03 -10.44 2.96
N ARG A 741 -35.95 -10.97 2.13
CA ARG A 741 -36.95 -11.99 2.51
C ARG A 741 -36.56 -13.34 1.90
N PRO A 742 -35.47 -13.99 2.35
CA PRO A 742 -34.85 -15.12 1.64
C PRO A 742 -35.75 -16.34 1.50
N VAL A 743 -36.58 -16.65 2.52
CA VAL A 743 -37.49 -17.82 2.45
C VAL A 743 -38.57 -17.62 1.36
N PRO A 744 -39.31 -16.50 1.31
CA PRO A 744 -40.16 -16.17 0.16
C PRO A 744 -39.42 -16.08 -1.20
N ALA A 745 -38.20 -15.53 -1.23
CA ALA A 745 -37.41 -15.39 -2.46
C ALA A 745 -37.04 -16.76 -3.05
N LEU A 746 -36.54 -17.67 -2.22
CA LEU A 746 -36.21 -19.04 -2.58
C LEU A 746 -37.43 -19.80 -3.11
N ALA A 747 -38.57 -19.69 -2.42
CA ALA A 747 -39.82 -20.32 -2.85
C ALA A 747 -40.29 -19.79 -4.22
N ALA A 748 -40.08 -18.50 -4.50
CA ALA A 748 -40.41 -17.91 -5.80
C ALA A 748 -39.45 -18.38 -6.92
N PHE A 749 -38.13 -18.46 -6.68
CA PHE A 749 -37.17 -19.03 -7.65
C PHE A 749 -37.40 -20.53 -7.91
N GLN A 750 -37.76 -21.30 -6.89
CA GLN A 750 -38.14 -22.71 -7.01
C GLN A 750 -39.44 -22.87 -7.79
N SER A 751 -40.44 -22.01 -7.56
CA SER A 751 -41.66 -21.98 -8.41
C SER A 751 -41.30 -21.63 -9.85
N ALA A 752 -40.49 -20.59 -10.08
CA ALA A 752 -40.11 -20.13 -11.41
C ALA A 752 -39.45 -21.23 -12.27
N THR A 753 -38.52 -21.99 -11.69
CA THR A 753 -37.84 -23.14 -12.32
C THR A 753 -38.69 -24.42 -12.39
N ALA A 754 -39.92 -24.40 -11.84
CA ALA A 754 -40.93 -25.44 -12.00
C ALA A 754 -42.07 -25.02 -12.96
N GLN A 755 -42.35 -23.73 -13.13
CA GLN A 755 -43.33 -23.23 -14.12
C GLN A 755 -42.83 -23.43 -15.56
N TYR A 756 -41.54 -23.18 -15.82
CA TYR A 756 -40.93 -23.39 -17.14
C TYR A 756 -39.42 -23.62 -17.08
N GLU A 757 -39.00 -24.79 -17.53
CA GLU A 757 -37.61 -25.24 -17.54
C GLU A 757 -36.73 -24.50 -18.57
N GLY A 758 -37.32 -23.92 -19.62
CA GLY A 758 -36.61 -23.25 -20.72
C GLY A 758 -36.14 -21.82 -20.43
N ASN A 759 -35.87 -21.45 -19.17
CA ASN A 759 -35.58 -20.07 -18.76
C ASN A 759 -34.18 -19.88 -18.12
N PRO A 760 -33.08 -19.92 -18.91
CA PRO A 760 -31.71 -19.80 -18.39
C PRO A 760 -31.44 -18.61 -17.44
N PRO A 761 -31.99 -17.40 -17.65
CA PRO A 761 -31.86 -16.29 -16.69
C PRO A 761 -32.34 -16.61 -15.27
N VAL A 762 -33.45 -17.32 -15.11
CA VAL A 762 -34.00 -17.64 -13.77
C VAL A 762 -33.10 -18.59 -13.00
N TYR A 763 -32.51 -19.59 -13.66
CA TYR A 763 -31.54 -20.49 -13.03
C TYR A 763 -30.27 -19.75 -12.59
N ARG A 764 -29.80 -18.75 -13.37
CA ARG A 764 -28.68 -17.88 -12.96
C ARG A 764 -29.01 -17.04 -11.73
N LEU A 765 -30.21 -16.45 -11.67
CA LEU A 765 -30.66 -15.66 -10.52
C LEU A 765 -30.79 -16.51 -9.25
N TRP A 766 -31.26 -17.76 -9.37
CA TRP A 766 -31.30 -18.68 -8.22
C TRP A 766 -29.89 -19.05 -7.73
N ILE A 767 -28.96 -19.39 -8.63
CA ILE A 767 -27.56 -19.67 -8.24
C ILE A 767 -26.93 -18.45 -7.54
N ALA A 768 -27.12 -17.24 -8.07
CA ALA A 768 -26.63 -16.00 -7.44
C ALA A 768 -27.23 -15.80 -6.04
N PHE A 769 -28.55 -15.91 -5.90
CA PHE A 769 -29.24 -15.83 -4.61
C PHE A 769 -28.68 -16.81 -3.57
N GLU A 770 -28.34 -18.05 -3.97
CA GLU A 770 -27.76 -19.03 -3.06
C GLU A 770 -26.30 -18.69 -2.69
N ILE A 771 -25.52 -18.16 -3.64
CA ILE A 771 -24.14 -17.68 -3.42
C ILE A 771 -24.12 -16.52 -2.42
N ASP A 772 -25.08 -15.60 -2.49
CA ASP A 772 -25.11 -14.42 -1.62
C ASP A 772 -25.86 -14.69 -0.31
N HIS A 773 -27.13 -15.10 -0.38
CA HIS A 773 -28.06 -15.17 0.75
C HIS A 773 -28.43 -16.59 1.20
N GLY A 774 -28.21 -17.60 0.37
CA GLY A 774 -28.51 -19.00 0.69
C GLY A 774 -27.43 -19.73 1.48
N THR A 775 -27.63 -21.03 1.66
CA THR A 775 -26.72 -21.91 2.42
C THR A 775 -25.76 -22.65 1.48
N PRO A 776 -24.62 -23.18 1.98
CA PRO A 776 -23.78 -24.12 1.24
C PRO A 776 -24.56 -25.23 0.54
N GLN A 777 -25.54 -25.82 1.23
CA GLN A 777 -26.40 -26.88 0.72
C GLN A 777 -27.38 -26.37 -0.36
N GLY A 778 -27.90 -25.15 -0.21
CA GLY A 778 -28.77 -24.50 -1.18
C GLY A 778 -28.07 -24.22 -2.51
N VAL A 779 -26.81 -23.76 -2.48
CA VAL A 779 -25.96 -23.63 -3.68
C VAL A 779 -25.85 -24.96 -4.43
N ILE A 780 -25.55 -26.06 -3.72
CA ILE A 780 -25.45 -27.40 -4.33
C ILE A 780 -26.81 -27.84 -4.91
N ALA A 781 -27.93 -27.55 -4.25
CA ALA A 781 -29.26 -27.87 -4.75
C ALA A 781 -29.60 -27.09 -6.04
N ALA A 782 -29.29 -25.78 -6.08
CA ALA A 782 -29.48 -24.94 -7.26
C ALA A 782 -28.59 -25.40 -8.43
N LEU A 783 -27.31 -25.67 -8.19
CA LEU A 783 -26.42 -26.25 -9.21
C LEU A 783 -26.96 -27.59 -9.71
N ARG A 784 -27.37 -28.51 -8.83
CA ARG A 784 -27.87 -29.84 -9.19
C ARG A 784 -29.09 -29.79 -10.10
N ARG A 785 -30.08 -28.96 -9.74
CA ARG A 785 -31.29 -28.76 -10.57
C ARG A 785 -30.98 -27.97 -11.86
N THR A 786 -29.94 -27.14 -11.88
CA THR A 786 -29.51 -26.43 -13.09
C THR A 786 -28.78 -27.36 -14.06
N VAL A 787 -27.84 -28.21 -13.61
CA VAL A 787 -27.15 -29.19 -14.48
C VAL A 787 -28.14 -30.10 -15.22
N GLN A 788 -29.16 -30.58 -14.51
CA GLN A 788 -30.17 -31.51 -15.05
C GLN A 788 -31.02 -30.94 -16.20
N VAL A 789 -31.14 -29.62 -16.32
CA VAL A 789 -32.18 -28.95 -17.14
C VAL A 789 -31.61 -27.86 -18.04
N GLN A 790 -30.63 -27.12 -17.53
CA GLN A 790 -29.95 -26.01 -18.17
C GLN A 790 -28.43 -26.14 -18.01
N PRO A 791 -27.79 -27.24 -18.43
CA PRO A 791 -26.34 -27.43 -18.26
C PRO A 791 -25.52 -26.30 -18.90
N ALA A 792 -26.01 -25.69 -19.99
CA ALA A 792 -25.40 -24.51 -20.61
C ALA A 792 -25.32 -23.27 -19.70
N VAL A 793 -26.11 -23.19 -18.62
CA VAL A 793 -25.94 -22.17 -17.57
C VAL A 793 -24.71 -22.47 -16.74
N VAL A 794 -24.50 -23.74 -16.35
CA VAL A 794 -23.35 -24.20 -15.55
C VAL A 794 -22.06 -24.14 -16.36
N ALA A 795 -22.09 -24.55 -17.63
CA ALA A 795 -20.99 -24.42 -18.58
C ALA A 795 -20.43 -22.98 -18.65
N ALA A 796 -21.33 -21.99 -18.51
CA ALA A 796 -21.05 -20.56 -18.62
C ALA A 796 -21.03 -19.83 -17.26
N LEU A 797 -20.83 -20.53 -16.14
CA LEU A 797 -20.61 -19.90 -14.84
C LEU A 797 -19.26 -19.18 -14.79
N ASP A 798 -19.24 -18.04 -14.11
CA ASP A 798 -18.03 -17.25 -13.95
C ASP A 798 -17.01 -17.94 -13.00
N PRO A 799 -15.69 -17.90 -13.29
CA PRO A 799 -14.69 -18.52 -12.41
C PRO A 799 -14.59 -17.92 -11.01
N ASP A 800 -14.98 -16.66 -10.84
CA ASP A 800 -14.99 -16.03 -9.52
C ASP A 800 -16.23 -16.46 -8.72
N TRP A 801 -17.34 -16.84 -9.38
CA TRP A 801 -18.49 -17.45 -8.70
C TRP A 801 -18.12 -18.82 -8.12
N VAL A 802 -17.43 -19.69 -8.87
CA VAL A 802 -16.93 -20.97 -8.35
C VAL A 802 -15.94 -20.74 -7.19
N THR A 803 -15.14 -19.69 -7.28
CA THR A 803 -14.22 -19.30 -6.19
C THR A 803 -15.00 -18.84 -4.94
N MET A 804 -16.06 -18.05 -5.08
CA MET A 804 -16.91 -17.59 -3.97
C MET A 804 -17.70 -18.73 -3.32
N ILE A 805 -18.16 -19.73 -4.07
CA ILE A 805 -18.74 -20.95 -3.51
C ILE A 805 -17.70 -21.66 -2.62
N GLY A 806 -16.47 -21.82 -3.13
CA GLY A 806 -15.35 -22.35 -2.34
C GLY A 806 -15.02 -21.53 -1.08
N GLN A 807 -15.23 -20.20 -1.10
CA GLN A 807 -15.16 -19.37 0.11
C GLN A 807 -16.30 -19.68 1.09
N LYS A 808 -17.56 -19.78 0.61
CA LYS A 808 -18.75 -20.08 1.42
C LYS A 808 -18.70 -21.47 2.09
N LEU A 809 -17.93 -22.43 1.56
CA LEU A 809 -17.70 -23.72 2.23
C LEU A 809 -16.68 -23.67 3.41
N ARG A 810 -15.84 -22.62 3.51
CA ARG A 810 -14.75 -22.57 4.52
C ARG A 810 -15.20 -22.71 5.99
N PRO A 811 -16.32 -22.10 6.45
CA PRO A 811 -16.72 -22.17 7.86
C PRO A 811 -17.22 -23.56 8.32
N LEU A 812 -17.50 -24.48 7.40
CA LEU A 812 -18.02 -25.82 7.71
C LEU A 812 -16.95 -26.71 8.33
N SER A 813 -17.37 -27.81 8.99
CA SER A 813 -16.43 -28.85 9.42
C SER A 813 -15.75 -29.51 8.22
N SER A 814 -14.58 -30.11 8.41
CA SER A 814 -13.81 -30.71 7.30
C SER A 814 -14.60 -31.77 6.52
N ALA A 815 -15.40 -32.59 7.20
CA ALA A 815 -16.22 -33.63 6.57
C ALA A 815 -17.37 -33.06 5.73
N GLU A 816 -18.07 -32.04 6.22
CA GLU A 816 -19.14 -31.35 5.48
C GLU A 816 -18.57 -30.57 4.28
N ARG A 817 -17.44 -29.89 4.49
CA ARG A 817 -16.72 -29.12 3.46
C ARG A 817 -16.28 -30.02 2.32
N GLU A 818 -15.62 -31.14 2.62
CA GLU A 818 -15.20 -32.14 1.64
C GLU A 818 -16.41 -32.72 0.87
N THR A 819 -17.50 -33.05 1.58
CA THR A 819 -18.71 -33.61 0.96
C THR A 819 -19.36 -32.63 -0.03
N LEU A 820 -19.53 -31.37 0.35
CA LEU A 820 -20.12 -30.34 -0.51
C LEU A 820 -19.17 -29.87 -1.62
N TRP A 821 -17.85 -29.89 -1.38
CA TRP A 821 -16.86 -29.62 -2.43
C TRP A 821 -16.87 -30.70 -3.50
N GLN A 822 -16.88 -31.98 -3.11
CA GLN A 822 -17.06 -33.10 -4.04
C GLN A 822 -18.36 -32.96 -4.86
N ASP A 823 -19.49 -32.64 -4.21
CA ASP A 823 -20.77 -32.43 -4.89
C ASP A 823 -20.70 -31.27 -5.89
N MET A 824 -20.08 -30.14 -5.53
CA MET A 824 -19.88 -29.00 -6.43
C MET A 824 -19.07 -29.41 -7.66
N THR A 825 -17.95 -30.10 -7.45
CA THR A 825 -16.99 -30.41 -8.49
C THR A 825 -17.52 -31.43 -9.50
N ILE A 826 -18.29 -32.43 -9.04
CA ILE A 826 -19.08 -33.32 -9.93
C ILE A 826 -20.02 -32.47 -10.81
N LEU A 827 -20.83 -31.60 -10.19
CA LEU A 827 -21.84 -30.81 -10.91
C LEU A 827 -21.24 -29.80 -11.90
N LEU A 828 -20.05 -29.25 -11.63
CA LEU A 828 -19.35 -28.39 -12.58
C LEU A 828 -18.88 -29.18 -13.82
N VAL A 829 -18.37 -30.40 -13.63
CA VAL A 829 -17.92 -31.28 -14.72
C VAL A 829 -19.11 -31.79 -15.55
N ASP A 830 -20.18 -32.26 -14.90
CA ASP A 830 -21.44 -32.66 -15.56
C ASP A 830 -22.08 -31.51 -16.33
N GLY A 831 -22.01 -30.29 -15.78
CA GLY A 831 -22.44 -29.06 -16.44
C GLY A 831 -21.50 -28.57 -17.56
N GLY A 832 -20.37 -29.24 -17.82
CA GLY A 832 -19.41 -28.90 -18.87
C GLY A 832 -18.56 -27.65 -18.60
N TRP A 833 -18.49 -27.18 -17.35
CA TRP A 833 -17.80 -25.96 -16.97
C TRP A 833 -16.30 -26.01 -17.29
N GLN A 834 -15.84 -25.08 -18.15
CA GLN A 834 -14.49 -25.03 -18.69
C GLN A 834 -14.00 -26.33 -19.37
N MET A 835 -14.91 -27.14 -19.91
CA MET A 835 -14.59 -28.39 -20.62
C MET A 835 -14.50 -28.23 -22.15
N SER A 836 -14.99 -27.13 -22.73
CA SER A 836 -14.88 -26.81 -24.16
C SER A 836 -14.75 -25.30 -24.41
N PRO A 837 -13.58 -24.78 -24.82
CA PRO A 837 -12.29 -25.48 -24.83
C PRO A 837 -11.88 -25.89 -23.41
N ARG A 838 -11.19 -27.03 -23.26
CA ARG A 838 -10.80 -27.51 -21.93
C ARG A 838 -9.63 -26.69 -21.38
N THR A 839 -9.81 -26.13 -20.18
CA THR A 839 -8.75 -25.39 -19.46
C THR A 839 -8.03 -26.28 -18.43
N ALA A 840 -6.94 -25.77 -17.85
CA ALA A 840 -6.30 -26.40 -16.70
C ALA A 840 -7.24 -26.48 -15.48
N ARG A 841 -8.04 -25.43 -15.21
CA ARG A 841 -9.04 -25.44 -14.10
C ARG A 841 -10.12 -26.50 -14.33
N GLY A 842 -10.66 -26.60 -15.56
CA GLY A 842 -11.63 -27.65 -15.92
C GLY A 842 -11.05 -29.06 -15.80
N THR A 843 -9.78 -29.24 -16.16
CA THR A 843 -9.07 -30.53 -16.00
C THR A 843 -8.89 -30.89 -14.51
N GLY A 844 -8.50 -29.95 -13.66
CA GLY A 844 -8.40 -30.20 -12.21
C GLY A 844 -9.76 -30.50 -11.55
N MET A 845 -10.86 -29.94 -12.06
CA MET A 845 -12.21 -30.32 -11.63
C MET A 845 -12.57 -31.74 -12.08
N LEU A 846 -12.22 -32.15 -13.31
CA LEU A 846 -12.39 -33.52 -13.79
C LEU A 846 -11.65 -34.54 -12.90
N ASP A 847 -10.39 -34.27 -12.56
CA ASP A 847 -9.58 -35.14 -11.70
C ASP A 847 -10.23 -35.34 -10.31
N GLN A 848 -10.75 -34.25 -9.73
CA GLN A 848 -11.44 -34.27 -8.44
C GLN A 848 -12.82 -34.95 -8.51
N ALA A 849 -13.58 -34.78 -9.60
CA ALA A 849 -14.86 -35.45 -9.80
C ALA A 849 -14.69 -36.98 -9.92
N ILE A 850 -13.67 -37.45 -10.64
CA ILE A 850 -13.33 -38.89 -10.70
C ILE A 850 -12.94 -39.41 -9.31
N THR A 851 -12.17 -38.63 -8.55
CA THR A 851 -11.80 -38.96 -7.16
C THR A 851 -13.04 -39.08 -6.26
N ALA A 852 -13.97 -38.13 -6.36
CA ALA A 852 -15.23 -38.12 -5.61
C ALA A 852 -16.10 -39.35 -5.93
N HIS A 853 -16.42 -39.57 -7.21
CA HIS A 853 -17.17 -40.75 -7.66
C HIS A 853 -16.51 -42.05 -7.22
N SER A 854 -15.18 -42.14 -7.29
CA SER A 854 -14.45 -43.32 -6.86
C SER A 854 -14.53 -43.57 -5.35
N ARG A 855 -14.49 -42.52 -4.51
CA ARG A 855 -14.68 -42.67 -3.04
C ARG A 855 -16.12 -43.09 -2.70
N ARG A 856 -17.09 -42.68 -3.51
CA ARG A 856 -18.52 -42.99 -3.37
C ARG A 856 -18.91 -44.37 -3.92
N GLY A 857 -17.99 -45.07 -4.60
CA GLY A 857 -18.28 -46.35 -5.27
C GLY A 857 -19.04 -46.21 -6.59
N GLU A 858 -19.17 -44.99 -7.12
CA GLU A 858 -19.89 -44.63 -8.34
C GLU A 858 -19.06 -44.95 -9.60
N LEU A 859 -18.58 -46.20 -9.70
CA LEU A 859 -17.55 -46.63 -10.64
C LEU A 859 -17.90 -46.41 -12.12
N ALA A 860 -19.19 -46.34 -12.47
CA ALA A 860 -19.64 -46.01 -13.82
C ALA A 860 -19.36 -44.55 -14.19
N ALA A 861 -19.66 -43.60 -13.29
CA ALA A 861 -19.38 -42.18 -13.47
C ALA A 861 -17.88 -41.90 -13.41
N ALA A 862 -17.15 -42.53 -12.47
CA ALA A 862 -15.70 -42.43 -12.42
C ALA A 862 -15.02 -42.92 -13.72
N ARG A 863 -15.50 -44.03 -14.31
CA ARG A 863 -15.03 -44.52 -15.63
C ARG A 863 -15.40 -43.60 -16.79
N ALA A 864 -16.57 -42.95 -16.76
CA ALA A 864 -16.92 -41.94 -17.75
C ALA A 864 -15.94 -40.76 -17.70
N GLY A 865 -15.61 -40.28 -16.50
CA GLY A 865 -14.58 -39.26 -16.31
C GLY A 865 -13.19 -39.70 -16.78
N LEU A 866 -12.75 -40.94 -16.47
CA LEU A 866 -11.49 -41.49 -17.00
C LEU A 866 -11.45 -41.48 -18.54
N ALA A 867 -12.57 -41.77 -19.21
CA ALA A 867 -12.67 -41.73 -20.67
C ALA A 867 -12.54 -40.29 -21.25
N MET A 868 -12.75 -39.24 -20.45
CA MET A 868 -12.55 -37.85 -20.87
C MET A 868 -11.06 -37.44 -20.94
N MET A 869 -10.11 -38.32 -20.58
CA MET A 869 -8.68 -37.99 -20.42
C MET A 869 -8.43 -36.90 -19.34
N PRO A 870 -8.54 -37.24 -18.04
CA PRO A 870 -7.97 -36.46 -16.92
C PRO A 870 -6.46 -36.20 -17.05
N SER A 871 -5.89 -35.43 -16.12
CA SER A 871 -4.46 -35.10 -16.11
C SER A 871 -3.58 -36.30 -15.77
N ALA A 872 -2.30 -36.24 -16.15
CA ALA A 872 -1.33 -37.28 -15.81
C ALA A 872 -1.12 -37.41 -14.29
N SER A 873 -1.12 -36.29 -13.55
CA SER A 873 -0.98 -36.27 -12.08
C SER A 873 -2.25 -36.77 -11.37
N GLY A 874 -3.44 -36.40 -11.86
CA GLY A 874 -4.72 -36.92 -11.36
C GLY A 874 -4.86 -38.44 -11.52
N LEU A 875 -4.56 -38.96 -12.72
CA LEU A 875 -4.50 -40.41 -12.97
C LEU A 875 -3.50 -41.11 -12.05
N ALA A 876 -2.31 -40.54 -11.87
CA ALA A 876 -1.26 -41.15 -11.08
C ALA A 876 -1.56 -41.11 -9.57
N GLY A 877 -2.22 -40.06 -9.06
CA GLY A 877 -2.75 -40.02 -7.68
C GLY A 877 -3.78 -41.11 -7.42
N LEU A 878 -4.72 -41.32 -8.34
CA LEU A 878 -5.69 -42.44 -8.30
C LEU A 878 -4.99 -43.81 -8.45
N ALA A 879 -3.88 -43.88 -9.18
CA ALA A 879 -3.10 -45.10 -9.32
C ALA A 879 -2.29 -45.45 -8.05
N LEU A 880 -1.88 -44.46 -7.27
CA LEU A 880 -1.13 -44.62 -6.02
C LEU A 880 -2.01 -45.11 -4.85
N ASP A 881 -3.14 -44.44 -4.59
CA ASP A 881 -3.93 -44.64 -3.37
C ASP A 881 -4.92 -45.82 -3.49
N ARG A 882 -4.86 -46.71 -2.49
CA ARG A 882 -5.60 -47.98 -2.47
C ARG A 882 -7.12 -47.80 -2.33
N ARG A 883 -7.61 -46.64 -1.87
CA ARG A 883 -9.04 -46.30 -1.90
C ARG A 883 -9.61 -46.35 -3.32
N HIS A 884 -8.76 -46.17 -4.33
CA HIS A 884 -9.13 -46.13 -5.74
C HIS A 884 -8.84 -47.45 -6.49
N GLN A 885 -8.51 -48.54 -5.78
CA GLN A 885 -8.08 -49.81 -6.39
C GLN A 885 -9.09 -50.45 -7.37
N ALA A 886 -10.38 -50.11 -7.26
CA ALA A 886 -11.42 -50.56 -8.20
C ALA A 886 -11.32 -49.94 -9.61
N LEU A 887 -10.54 -48.87 -9.77
CA LEU A 887 -10.23 -48.21 -11.04
C LEU A 887 -8.84 -48.56 -11.59
N TRP A 888 -7.97 -49.23 -10.81
CA TRP A 888 -6.61 -49.55 -11.26
C TRP A 888 -6.57 -50.30 -12.62
N PRO A 889 -7.43 -51.29 -12.93
CA PRO A 889 -7.44 -51.93 -14.26
C PRO A 889 -7.85 -51.02 -15.42
N ASP A 890 -8.48 -49.88 -15.14
CA ASP A 890 -8.82 -48.86 -16.13
C ASP A 890 -7.67 -47.84 -16.25
N ILE A 891 -7.11 -47.42 -15.13
CA ILE A 891 -5.99 -46.49 -15.05
C ILE A 891 -4.72 -47.10 -15.64
N ASP A 892 -4.42 -48.39 -15.37
CA ASP A 892 -3.22 -49.07 -15.87
C ASP A 892 -3.20 -49.17 -17.41
N ARG A 893 -4.38 -49.14 -18.05
CA ARG A 893 -4.51 -49.07 -19.52
C ARG A 893 -4.27 -47.66 -20.06
N LEU A 894 -4.60 -46.61 -19.30
CA LEU A 894 -4.30 -45.21 -19.62
C LEU A 894 -2.84 -44.85 -19.28
N ALA A 895 -2.28 -45.49 -18.26
CA ALA A 895 -0.92 -45.34 -17.75
C ALA A 895 0.13 -46.10 -18.57
N ALA A 896 -0.26 -46.75 -19.68
CA ALA A 896 0.65 -47.52 -20.52
C ALA A 896 1.89 -46.70 -20.92
N ALA A 897 3.08 -47.32 -20.81
CA ALA A 897 4.38 -46.66 -20.94
C ALA A 897 4.59 -45.45 -19.98
N GLY A 898 4.05 -45.52 -18.76
CA GLY A 898 4.25 -44.55 -17.68
C GLY A 898 3.44 -43.26 -17.84
N PHE A 899 2.16 -43.33 -18.20
CA PHE A 899 1.28 -42.16 -18.44
C PHE A 899 1.75 -41.21 -19.57
N ARG A 900 2.75 -41.60 -20.39
CA ARG A 900 3.38 -40.74 -21.40
C ARG A 900 2.38 -40.08 -22.36
N LYS A 901 1.37 -40.82 -22.82
CA LYS A 901 0.30 -40.28 -23.69
C LYS A 901 -0.51 -39.17 -23.02
N THR A 902 -0.73 -39.24 -21.71
CA THR A 902 -1.45 -38.22 -20.96
C THR A 902 -0.57 -36.98 -20.76
N LEU A 903 0.69 -37.18 -20.36
CA LEU A 903 1.70 -36.10 -20.28
C LEU A 903 1.85 -35.33 -21.60
N GLU A 904 1.91 -36.03 -22.74
CA GLU A 904 1.95 -35.41 -24.06
C GLU A 904 0.66 -34.62 -24.39
N ALA A 905 -0.49 -35.04 -23.86
CA ALA A 905 -1.77 -34.36 -24.03
C ALA A 905 -1.94 -33.14 -23.10
N ASP A 906 -1.43 -33.20 -21.86
CA ASP A 906 -1.35 -32.06 -20.94
C ASP A 906 -0.40 -30.99 -21.51
N LEU A 907 0.80 -31.39 -21.95
CA LEU A 907 1.74 -30.54 -22.68
C LEU A 907 1.08 -29.87 -23.90
N ALA A 908 0.35 -30.63 -24.73
CA ALA A 908 -0.29 -30.08 -25.92
C ALA A 908 -1.39 -29.06 -25.58
N ARG A 909 -2.14 -29.27 -24.48
CA ARG A 909 -3.11 -28.30 -23.95
C ARG A 909 -2.41 -27.02 -23.48
N ALA A 910 -1.38 -27.14 -22.65
CA ALA A 910 -0.65 -26.00 -22.10
C ALA A 910 0.07 -25.20 -23.21
N ALA A 911 0.71 -25.87 -24.17
CA ALA A 911 1.32 -25.25 -25.34
C ALA A 911 0.30 -24.48 -26.20
N SER A 912 -0.90 -25.03 -26.38
CA SER A 912 -1.98 -24.37 -27.13
C SER A 912 -2.49 -23.12 -26.40
N ALA A 913 -2.68 -23.20 -25.07
CA ALA A 913 -3.05 -22.06 -24.24
C ALA A 913 -1.98 -20.95 -24.27
N ALA A 914 -0.72 -21.28 -23.98
CA ALA A 914 0.39 -20.34 -24.03
C ALA A 914 0.58 -19.71 -25.43
N LYS A 915 0.28 -20.44 -26.51
CA LYS A 915 0.30 -19.89 -27.88
C LYS A 915 -0.88 -18.94 -28.15
N ALA A 916 -2.04 -19.15 -27.53
CA ALA A 916 -3.19 -18.27 -27.65
C ALA A 916 -3.02 -16.97 -26.82
N THR A 917 -2.38 -17.05 -25.66
CA THR A 917 -2.10 -15.92 -24.77
C THR A 917 -0.60 -15.79 -24.42
N PRO A 918 0.29 -15.46 -25.39
CA PRO A 918 1.76 -15.51 -25.22
C PRO A 918 2.38 -14.44 -24.31
N ARG A 919 1.56 -13.64 -23.62
CA ARG A 919 1.95 -12.68 -22.57
C ARG A 919 1.13 -12.85 -21.28
N ASP A 920 0.32 -13.92 -21.20
CA ASP A 920 -0.35 -14.34 -19.97
C ASP A 920 0.64 -15.17 -19.13
N PRO A 921 1.04 -14.69 -17.94
CA PRO A 921 2.01 -15.39 -17.10
C PRO A 921 1.51 -16.77 -16.66
N LYS A 922 0.19 -16.96 -16.45
CA LYS A 922 -0.37 -18.24 -16.00
C LYS A 922 -0.32 -19.29 -17.10
N ALA A 923 -0.69 -18.92 -18.33
CA ALA A 923 -0.64 -19.83 -19.47
C ALA A 923 0.81 -20.27 -19.79
N VAL A 924 1.77 -19.34 -19.72
CA VAL A 924 3.18 -19.66 -19.99
C VAL A 924 3.82 -20.43 -18.83
N LEU A 925 3.50 -20.10 -17.57
CA LEU A 925 3.93 -20.88 -16.39
C LEU A 925 3.47 -22.33 -16.48
N ALA A 926 2.20 -22.58 -16.82
CA ALA A 926 1.67 -23.92 -16.99
C ALA A 926 2.41 -24.68 -18.11
N TYR A 927 2.69 -24.04 -19.24
CA TYR A 927 3.44 -24.68 -20.32
C TYR A 927 4.90 -24.99 -19.95
N MET A 928 5.55 -24.13 -19.15
CA MET A 928 6.87 -24.42 -18.58
C MET A 928 6.82 -25.62 -17.63
N GLN A 929 5.81 -25.70 -16.76
CA GLN A 929 5.62 -26.82 -15.84
C GLN A 929 5.45 -28.15 -16.58
N GLU A 930 4.59 -28.21 -17.61
CA GLU A 930 4.41 -29.43 -18.42
C GLU A 930 5.67 -29.83 -19.19
N LEU A 931 6.39 -28.87 -19.79
CA LEU A 931 7.69 -29.14 -20.43
C LEU A 931 8.68 -29.74 -19.42
N ARG A 932 8.70 -29.21 -18.21
CA ARG A 932 9.60 -29.64 -17.15
C ARG A 932 9.20 -31.01 -16.58
N ALA A 933 7.90 -31.30 -16.47
CA ALA A 933 7.36 -32.60 -16.06
C ALA A 933 7.80 -33.75 -16.96
N ILE A 934 8.03 -33.49 -18.25
CA ILE A 934 8.58 -34.48 -19.22
C ILE A 934 10.10 -34.35 -19.42
N GLY A 935 10.81 -33.70 -18.49
CA GLY A 935 12.28 -33.58 -18.52
C GLY A 935 12.85 -32.55 -19.50
N ARG A 936 12.01 -31.76 -20.20
CA ARG A 936 12.43 -30.76 -21.20
C ARG A 936 12.72 -29.40 -20.57
N ALA A 937 13.52 -29.38 -19.49
CA ALA A 937 13.86 -28.16 -18.74
C ALA A 937 14.48 -27.06 -19.62
N THR A 938 15.31 -27.42 -20.60
CA THR A 938 15.89 -26.48 -21.59
C THR A 938 14.84 -25.75 -22.42
N ASP A 939 13.75 -26.44 -22.78
CA ASP A 939 12.65 -25.85 -23.55
C ASP A 939 11.77 -24.98 -22.65
N ALA A 940 11.56 -25.37 -21.39
CA ALA A 940 10.87 -24.53 -20.40
C ALA A 940 11.63 -23.20 -20.17
N ILE A 941 12.97 -23.25 -20.11
CA ILE A 941 13.83 -22.06 -20.09
C ILE A 941 13.63 -21.23 -21.36
N ALA A 942 13.63 -21.84 -22.55
CA ALA A 942 13.44 -21.13 -23.82
C ALA A 942 12.06 -20.44 -23.92
N VAL A 943 11.01 -21.07 -23.37
CA VAL A 943 9.64 -20.54 -23.30
C VAL A 943 9.53 -19.39 -22.29
N GLY A 944 10.09 -19.53 -21.10
CA GLY A 944 10.02 -18.49 -20.05
C GLY A 944 10.92 -17.28 -20.30
N LYS A 945 12.10 -17.48 -20.90
CA LYS A 945 13.16 -16.46 -21.01
C LYS A 945 12.69 -15.11 -21.55
N PRO A 946 11.95 -15.01 -22.69
CA PRO A 946 11.55 -13.72 -23.27
C PRO A 946 10.67 -12.88 -22.33
N LEU A 947 9.99 -13.54 -21.40
CA LEU A 947 9.11 -12.95 -20.43
C LEU A 947 9.84 -12.58 -19.14
N VAL A 948 10.60 -13.49 -18.54
CA VAL A 948 11.29 -13.20 -17.26
C VAL A 948 12.44 -12.20 -17.40
N THR A 949 12.98 -11.99 -18.60
CA THR A 949 13.97 -10.92 -18.85
C THR A 949 13.33 -9.54 -19.05
N ASP A 950 12.03 -9.47 -19.33
CA ASP A 950 11.26 -8.23 -19.33
C ASP A 950 11.02 -7.85 -17.86
N LYS A 951 11.99 -7.16 -17.22
CA LYS A 951 11.94 -6.79 -15.79
C LYS A 951 10.64 -6.13 -15.35
N ALA A 952 9.89 -5.52 -16.26
CA ALA A 952 8.65 -4.84 -15.95
C ALA A 952 7.39 -5.57 -16.50
N PHE A 953 7.57 -6.76 -17.10
CA PHE A 953 6.74 -7.95 -16.88
C PHE A 953 6.90 -8.57 -15.49
N ILE A 954 7.82 -8.07 -14.67
CA ILE A 954 8.05 -8.58 -13.31
C ILE A 954 7.69 -7.53 -12.21
N GLU A 955 7.26 -6.31 -12.57
CA GLU A 955 6.62 -5.29 -11.68
C GLU A 955 5.05 -5.21 -11.74
N THR A 956 4.44 -4.67 -12.82
CA THR A 956 2.99 -4.49 -13.16
C THR A 956 1.85 -5.50 -12.76
N VAL A 957 2.05 -6.76 -12.33
CA VAL A 957 1.04 -7.51 -11.51
C VAL A 957 1.57 -8.03 -10.20
N GLY A 958 2.89 -8.02 -10.02
CA GLY A 958 3.58 -8.85 -9.07
C GLY A 958 3.32 -10.35 -9.29
N ASP A 959 2.40 -10.91 -8.52
CA ASP A 959 2.31 -12.32 -8.13
C ASP A 959 2.51 -13.34 -9.27
N ASP A 960 1.71 -13.30 -10.34
CA ASP A 960 1.83 -14.31 -11.40
C ASP A 960 3.18 -14.24 -12.14
N GLY A 961 3.74 -13.03 -12.28
CA GLY A 961 5.07 -12.83 -12.86
C GLY A 961 6.18 -13.26 -11.90
N PHE A 962 6.00 -13.02 -10.60
CA PHE A 962 6.91 -13.53 -9.55
C PHE A 962 6.98 -15.06 -9.58
N TRP A 963 5.83 -15.74 -9.65
CA TRP A 963 5.76 -17.20 -9.77
C TRP A 963 6.34 -17.72 -11.11
N LEU A 964 6.23 -16.96 -12.20
CA LEU A 964 6.88 -17.32 -13.47
C LEU A 964 8.41 -17.23 -13.39
N VAL A 965 8.97 -16.21 -12.72
CA VAL A 965 10.42 -16.13 -12.48
C VAL A 965 10.89 -17.27 -11.58
N ASN A 966 10.10 -17.66 -10.58
CA ASN A 966 10.37 -18.84 -9.77
C ASN A 966 10.39 -20.12 -10.64
N GLU A 967 9.38 -20.33 -11.48
CA GLU A 967 9.32 -21.48 -12.40
C GLU A 967 10.52 -21.52 -13.37
N TYR A 968 10.98 -20.35 -13.84
CA TYR A 968 12.17 -20.21 -14.68
C TYR A 968 13.48 -20.50 -13.92
N ALA A 969 13.64 -19.98 -12.71
CA ALA A 969 14.79 -20.27 -11.85
C ALA A 969 14.86 -21.76 -11.51
N GLN A 970 13.72 -22.35 -11.17
CA GLN A 970 13.59 -23.77 -10.92
C GLN A 970 13.95 -24.59 -12.18
N ALA A 971 13.46 -24.20 -13.38
CA ALA A 971 13.88 -24.81 -14.65
C ALA A 971 15.40 -24.71 -14.91
N LEU A 972 16.04 -23.58 -14.60
CA LEU A 972 17.49 -23.43 -14.64
C LEU A 972 18.21 -24.40 -13.68
N ARG A 973 17.71 -24.58 -12.45
CA ARG A 973 18.26 -25.53 -11.47
C ARG A 973 18.23 -26.97 -11.99
N TRP A 974 17.19 -27.42 -12.71
CA TRP A 974 17.18 -28.77 -13.31
C TRP A 974 17.88 -28.88 -14.67
N ALA A 975 18.12 -27.76 -15.35
CA ALA A 975 19.09 -27.72 -16.45
C ALA A 975 20.57 -27.69 -15.98
N GLY A 976 20.82 -27.87 -14.67
CA GLY A 976 22.16 -27.88 -14.08
C GLY A 976 22.81 -26.52 -13.92
N ARG A 977 22.01 -25.43 -13.87
CA ARG A 977 22.47 -24.03 -13.88
C ARG A 977 22.04 -23.27 -12.60
N PRO A 978 22.44 -23.73 -11.39
CA PRO A 978 21.95 -23.19 -10.13
C PRO A 978 22.35 -21.73 -9.88
N ASP A 979 23.53 -21.28 -10.33
CA ASP A 979 23.93 -19.87 -10.16
C ASP A 979 23.06 -18.92 -11.01
N GLU A 980 22.62 -19.32 -12.19
CA GLU A 980 21.66 -18.55 -12.99
C GLU A 980 20.25 -18.57 -12.37
N ALA A 981 19.87 -19.68 -11.72
CA ALA A 981 18.61 -19.77 -10.98
C ALA A 981 18.59 -18.81 -9.78
N ILE A 982 19.67 -18.77 -9.02
CA ILE A 982 19.86 -17.82 -7.91
C ILE A 982 19.84 -16.38 -8.46
N ALA A 983 20.57 -16.08 -9.53
CA ALA A 983 20.60 -14.75 -10.15
C ALA A 983 19.24 -14.28 -10.70
N ALA A 984 18.38 -15.20 -11.16
CA ALA A 984 17.02 -14.88 -11.58
C ALA A 984 16.14 -14.47 -10.37
N LEU A 985 16.25 -15.18 -9.25
CA LEU A 985 15.56 -14.82 -8.00
C LEU A 985 16.14 -13.55 -7.37
N ASP A 986 17.45 -13.29 -7.46
CA ASP A 986 18.06 -12.02 -7.02
C ASP A 986 17.57 -10.84 -7.87
N GLY A 987 17.50 -11.02 -9.20
CA GLY A 987 17.01 -9.99 -10.13
C GLY A 987 15.54 -9.60 -9.92
N LEU A 988 14.76 -10.52 -9.33
CA LEU A 988 13.38 -10.36 -8.88
C LEU A 988 13.29 -9.71 -7.49
N LEU A 989 14.03 -10.23 -6.51
CA LEU A 989 14.00 -9.75 -5.12
C LEU A 989 14.55 -8.32 -4.97
N ALA A 990 15.33 -7.84 -5.95
CA ALA A 990 15.71 -6.45 -6.10
C ALA A 990 14.52 -5.46 -6.27
N LEU A 991 13.29 -5.93 -6.46
CA LEU A 991 12.08 -5.10 -6.40
C LEU A 991 11.65 -4.73 -4.96
N GLY A 992 12.19 -5.43 -3.94
CA GLY A 992 11.91 -5.17 -2.53
C GLY A 992 10.70 -5.93 -1.98
N VAL A 993 10.93 -6.78 -0.98
CA VAL A 993 9.87 -7.53 -0.25
C VAL A 993 8.93 -6.58 0.51
N ASP A 994 9.41 -5.38 0.85
CA ASP A 994 8.62 -4.37 1.55
C ASP A 994 7.57 -3.72 0.65
N ALA A 995 7.94 -3.40 -0.60
CA ALA A 995 7.03 -2.89 -1.63
C ALA A 995 6.11 -3.97 -2.22
N TYR A 996 6.59 -5.23 -2.26
CA TYR A 996 5.84 -6.36 -2.82
C TYR A 996 5.81 -7.55 -1.84
N PRO A 997 4.88 -7.58 -0.88
CA PRO A 997 4.84 -8.60 0.19
C PRO A 997 4.78 -10.06 -0.29
N SER A 998 4.22 -10.34 -1.46
CA SER A 998 4.17 -11.67 -2.06
C SER A 998 5.55 -12.22 -2.47
N LEU A 999 6.59 -11.37 -2.54
CA LEU A 999 7.98 -11.79 -2.73
C LEU A 999 8.57 -12.56 -1.53
N VAL A 1000 7.92 -12.57 -0.36
CA VAL A 1000 8.33 -13.42 0.79
C VAL A 1000 8.54 -14.88 0.36
N SER A 1001 7.61 -15.45 -0.43
CA SER A 1001 7.72 -16.82 -0.93
C SER A 1001 8.95 -17.02 -1.84
N MET A 1002 9.32 -15.99 -2.60
CA MET A 1002 10.46 -16.01 -3.52
C MET A 1002 11.80 -15.95 -2.75
N ALA A 1003 11.83 -15.20 -1.64
CA ALA A 1003 12.97 -15.15 -0.74
C ALA A 1003 13.17 -16.47 0.03
N ILE A 1004 12.09 -17.13 0.45
CA ILE A 1004 12.13 -18.49 1.01
C ILE A 1004 12.69 -19.48 -0.03
N ASN A 1005 12.14 -19.48 -1.25
CA ASN A 1005 12.57 -20.39 -2.31
C ASN A 1005 14.04 -20.18 -2.69
N LYS A 1006 14.52 -18.92 -2.76
CA LYS A 1006 15.95 -18.61 -2.90
C LYS A 1006 16.78 -19.20 -1.76
N GLY A 1007 16.36 -19.03 -0.51
CA GLY A 1007 17.06 -19.57 0.66
C GLY A 1007 17.17 -21.10 0.65
N LEU A 1008 16.13 -21.80 0.19
CA LEU A 1008 16.15 -23.25 -0.01
C LEU A 1008 17.06 -23.66 -1.17
N LEU A 1009 16.97 -22.98 -2.31
CA LEU A 1009 17.83 -23.20 -3.48
C LEU A 1009 19.32 -22.99 -3.17
N LEU A 1010 19.66 -21.99 -2.35
CA LEU A 1010 21.03 -21.75 -1.87
C LEU A 1010 21.57 -22.94 -1.07
N ASN A 1011 20.74 -23.58 -0.24
CA ASN A 1011 21.13 -24.80 0.48
C ASN A 1011 21.36 -25.98 -0.49
N ASP A 1012 20.45 -26.18 -1.44
CA ASP A 1012 20.55 -27.28 -2.40
C ASP A 1012 21.75 -27.12 -3.34
N ALA A 1013 22.14 -25.87 -3.63
CA ALA A 1013 23.38 -25.50 -4.33
C ALA A 1013 24.64 -25.49 -3.43
N GLY A 1014 24.55 -25.91 -2.16
CA GLY A 1014 25.70 -25.99 -1.23
C GLY A 1014 26.17 -24.67 -0.64
N ARG A 1015 25.50 -23.55 -0.93
CA ARG A 1015 25.82 -22.19 -0.42
C ARG A 1015 25.22 -21.96 0.97
N HIS A 1016 25.48 -22.88 1.91
CA HIS A 1016 24.80 -22.96 3.20
C HIS A 1016 24.88 -21.69 4.06
N GLU A 1017 26.01 -20.97 4.07
CA GLU A 1017 26.13 -19.70 4.80
C GLU A 1017 25.21 -18.61 4.22
N GLN A 1018 25.10 -18.54 2.88
CA GLN A 1018 24.24 -17.58 2.20
C GLN A 1018 22.77 -17.95 2.36
N ALA A 1019 22.45 -19.25 2.39
CA ALA A 1019 21.12 -19.75 2.71
C ALA A 1019 20.70 -19.33 4.13
N LEU A 1020 21.54 -19.60 5.13
CA LEU A 1020 21.31 -19.22 6.52
C LEU A 1020 21.16 -17.70 6.68
N ALA A 1021 22.06 -16.91 6.07
CA ALA A 1021 21.98 -15.45 6.12
C ALA A 1021 20.71 -14.90 5.46
N THR A 1022 20.31 -15.43 4.29
CA THR A 1022 19.09 -15.03 3.58
C THR A 1022 17.84 -15.33 4.40
N LEU A 1023 17.76 -16.53 4.98
CA LEU A 1023 16.58 -16.98 5.74
C LEU A 1023 16.49 -16.31 7.12
N ASN A 1024 17.61 -16.08 7.80
CA ASN A 1024 17.63 -15.32 9.06
C ASN A 1024 17.23 -13.86 8.84
N ALA A 1025 17.76 -13.20 7.80
CA ALA A 1025 17.38 -11.83 7.48
C ALA A 1025 15.87 -11.74 7.20
N LEU A 1026 15.33 -12.64 6.36
CA LEU A 1026 13.90 -12.69 6.04
C LEU A 1026 13.02 -12.95 7.28
N GLU A 1027 13.42 -13.85 8.18
CA GLU A 1027 12.67 -14.08 9.44
C GLU A 1027 12.68 -12.83 10.31
N ALA A 1028 13.82 -12.15 10.46
CA ALA A 1028 13.97 -10.96 11.30
C ALA A 1028 13.21 -9.74 10.76
N THR A 1029 13.34 -9.42 9.47
CA THR A 1029 12.72 -8.21 8.89
C THR A 1029 11.25 -8.40 8.53
N HIS A 1030 10.82 -9.62 8.21
CA HIS A 1030 9.47 -9.87 7.67
C HIS A 1030 8.63 -10.85 8.51
N ALA A 1031 8.99 -11.08 9.78
CA ALA A 1031 8.30 -11.97 10.73
C ALA A 1031 6.75 -11.92 10.69
N GLY A 1032 6.18 -10.72 10.58
CA GLY A 1032 4.72 -10.50 10.54
C GLY A 1032 4.05 -10.80 9.19
N ARG A 1033 4.83 -10.84 8.09
CA ARG A 1033 4.33 -11.09 6.73
C ARG A 1033 4.44 -12.57 6.31
N ILE A 1034 5.12 -13.42 7.10
CA ILE A 1034 5.34 -14.84 6.80
C ILE A 1034 4.28 -15.72 7.49
N SER A 1035 3.59 -16.57 6.72
CA SER A 1035 2.62 -17.55 7.22
C SER A 1035 3.27 -18.68 8.03
N ALA A 1036 2.50 -19.42 8.85
CA ALA A 1036 3.02 -20.56 9.61
C ALA A 1036 3.70 -21.61 8.71
N PHE A 1037 3.07 -21.95 7.58
CA PHE A 1037 3.61 -22.85 6.56
C PHE A 1037 4.95 -22.34 5.97
N GLY A 1038 5.08 -21.02 5.77
CA GLY A 1038 6.32 -20.38 5.32
C GLY A 1038 7.42 -20.38 6.39
N LYS A 1039 7.07 -20.10 7.65
CA LYS A 1039 8.00 -20.17 8.79
C LYS A 1039 8.61 -21.55 8.96
N MET A 1040 7.83 -22.60 8.75
CA MET A 1040 8.34 -23.97 8.71
C MET A 1040 9.41 -24.18 7.63
N PHE A 1041 9.23 -23.65 6.41
CA PHE A 1041 10.27 -23.74 5.38
C PHE A 1041 11.53 -22.91 5.70
N ILE A 1042 11.38 -21.74 6.32
CA ILE A 1042 12.50 -20.94 6.84
C ILE A 1042 13.29 -21.74 7.87
N TRP A 1043 12.62 -22.25 8.92
CA TRP A 1043 13.23 -23.05 9.97
C TRP A 1043 13.91 -24.31 9.42
N SER A 1044 13.29 -24.96 8.43
CA SER A 1044 13.90 -26.11 7.75
C SER A 1044 15.19 -25.72 7.03
N GLY A 1045 15.18 -24.63 6.25
CA GLY A 1045 16.38 -24.15 5.56
C GLY A 1045 17.49 -23.70 6.50
N GLN A 1046 17.15 -23.03 7.62
CA GLN A 1046 18.11 -22.66 8.66
C GLN A 1046 18.75 -23.90 9.31
N ALA A 1047 17.94 -24.86 9.75
CA ALA A 1047 18.42 -26.09 10.37
C ALA A 1047 19.26 -26.94 9.39
N CYS A 1048 18.84 -27.06 8.13
CA CYS A 1048 19.60 -27.73 7.07
C CYS A 1048 20.97 -27.06 6.82
N ALA A 1049 21.00 -25.72 6.75
CA ALA A 1049 22.24 -24.97 6.61
C ALA A 1049 23.17 -25.16 7.81
N LEU A 1050 22.66 -25.02 9.04
CA LEU A 1050 23.45 -25.20 10.27
C LEU A 1050 23.99 -26.64 10.40
N ARG A 1051 23.22 -27.66 10.01
CA ARG A 1051 23.69 -29.06 9.96
C ARG A 1051 24.81 -29.25 8.94
N ALA A 1052 24.68 -28.69 7.73
CA ALA A 1052 25.72 -28.75 6.71
C ALA A 1052 27.00 -28.00 7.13
N LEU A 1053 26.85 -26.88 7.84
CA LEU A 1053 27.94 -26.09 8.44
C LEU A 1053 28.53 -26.70 9.72
N SER A 1054 28.17 -27.94 10.08
CA SER A 1054 28.61 -28.64 11.29
C SER A 1054 28.32 -27.89 12.61
N ARG A 1055 27.20 -27.15 12.66
CA ARG A 1055 26.70 -26.38 13.81
C ARG A 1055 25.42 -27.01 14.41
N PRO A 1056 25.47 -28.27 14.90
CA PRO A 1056 24.26 -29.01 15.29
C PRO A 1056 23.56 -28.44 16.53
N GLU A 1057 24.30 -27.81 17.45
CA GLU A 1057 23.73 -27.26 18.70
C GLU A 1057 22.82 -26.05 18.42
N GLU A 1058 23.16 -25.23 17.43
CA GLU A 1058 22.33 -24.11 16.97
C GLU A 1058 21.14 -24.58 16.12
N ALA A 1059 21.25 -25.73 15.45
CA ALA A 1059 20.15 -26.32 14.71
C ALA A 1059 19.05 -26.88 15.64
N LYS A 1060 19.42 -27.49 16.79
CA LYS A 1060 18.47 -28.09 17.76
C LYS A 1060 17.27 -27.21 18.16
N PRO A 1061 17.43 -25.95 18.60
CA PRO A 1061 16.28 -25.11 18.97
C PRO A 1061 15.37 -24.78 17.78
N ILE A 1062 15.91 -24.71 16.56
CA ILE A 1062 15.12 -24.49 15.34
C ILE A 1062 14.37 -25.77 14.94
N GLU A 1063 15.05 -26.93 14.99
CA GLU A 1063 14.45 -28.26 14.80
C GLU A 1063 13.28 -28.52 15.76
N ALA A 1064 13.39 -28.04 17.01
CA ALA A 1064 12.32 -28.16 18.00
C ALA A 1064 11.05 -27.38 17.61
N LYS A 1065 11.17 -26.22 16.94
CA LYS A 1065 10.01 -25.47 16.41
C LYS A 1065 9.22 -26.31 15.40
N LEU A 1066 9.92 -26.98 14.46
CA LEU A 1066 9.31 -27.87 13.46
C LEU A 1066 8.70 -29.13 14.10
N ALA A 1067 9.40 -29.72 15.06
CA ALA A 1067 8.97 -30.96 15.72
C ALA A 1067 7.71 -30.79 16.59
N ALA A 1068 7.42 -29.56 17.05
CA ALA A 1068 6.23 -29.25 17.84
C ALA A 1068 4.93 -29.25 17.01
N LYS A 1069 5.02 -29.00 15.70
CA LYS A 1069 3.87 -28.95 14.76
C LYS A 1069 4.26 -29.47 13.37
N PRO A 1070 4.57 -30.77 13.21
CA PRO A 1070 4.96 -31.33 11.92
C PRO A 1070 3.82 -31.27 10.87
N ASP A 1071 2.59 -31.11 11.33
CA ASP A 1071 1.37 -30.95 10.54
C ASP A 1071 1.17 -29.54 9.94
N ASP A 1072 1.75 -28.48 10.54
CA ASP A 1072 1.78 -27.13 9.93
C ASP A 1072 2.54 -27.14 8.58
N ASN A 1073 3.53 -28.04 8.40
CA ASN A 1073 4.20 -28.33 7.11
C ASN A 1073 5.04 -29.64 7.18
N TRP A 1074 4.44 -30.75 6.74
CA TRP A 1074 5.10 -32.07 6.74
C TRP A 1074 6.37 -32.13 5.89
N GLY A 1075 6.40 -31.42 4.76
CA GLY A 1075 7.56 -31.40 3.85
C GLY A 1075 8.78 -30.79 4.52
N ALA A 1076 8.60 -29.63 5.17
CA ALA A 1076 9.65 -28.95 5.94
C ALA A 1076 10.12 -29.79 7.13
N ALA A 1077 9.21 -30.39 7.90
CA ALA A 1077 9.57 -31.26 9.02
C ALA A 1077 10.42 -32.47 8.56
N THR A 1078 9.99 -33.15 7.49
CA THR A 1078 10.66 -34.36 6.98
C THR A 1078 11.99 -34.02 6.27
N ARG A 1079 12.06 -32.91 5.52
CA ARG A 1079 13.31 -32.37 4.96
C ARG A 1079 14.33 -32.09 6.06
N THR A 1080 13.88 -31.49 7.16
CA THR A 1080 14.75 -31.21 8.31
C THR A 1080 15.33 -32.49 8.90
N ALA A 1081 14.50 -33.52 9.14
CA ALA A 1081 14.98 -34.82 9.61
C ALA A 1081 16.02 -35.46 8.66
N ALA A 1082 15.81 -35.36 7.34
CA ALA A 1082 16.78 -35.79 6.34
C ALA A 1082 18.10 -35.00 6.39
N CYS A 1083 18.07 -33.70 6.64
CA CYS A 1083 19.27 -32.87 6.82
C CYS A 1083 20.10 -33.24 8.07
N ARG A 1084 19.52 -33.97 9.04
CA ARG A 1084 20.25 -34.54 10.18
C ARG A 1084 20.79 -35.94 9.92
N GLY A 1085 20.38 -36.59 8.82
CA GLY A 1085 20.60 -38.01 8.59
C GLY A 1085 19.76 -38.93 9.49
N ASP A 1086 18.72 -38.42 10.16
CA ASP A 1086 17.94 -39.16 11.15
C ASP A 1086 16.85 -40.00 10.49
N VAL A 1087 17.28 -41.15 9.96
CA VAL A 1087 16.42 -42.11 9.24
C VAL A 1087 15.22 -42.60 10.09
N PRO A 1088 15.35 -42.93 11.39
CA PRO A 1088 14.20 -43.21 12.25
C PRO A 1088 13.20 -42.06 12.36
N ALA A 1089 13.65 -40.81 12.56
CA ALA A 1089 12.74 -39.67 12.66
C ALA A 1089 11.99 -39.39 11.34
N ILE A 1090 12.64 -39.63 10.18
CA ILE A 1090 11.95 -39.59 8.88
C ILE A 1090 10.86 -40.69 8.84
N ALA A 1091 11.19 -41.92 9.22
CA ALA A 1091 10.25 -43.04 9.20
C ALA A 1091 9.00 -42.79 10.06
N ASP A 1092 9.16 -42.25 11.26
CA ASP A 1092 8.06 -41.87 12.15
C ASP A 1092 7.14 -40.79 11.52
N LEU A 1093 7.72 -39.78 10.86
CA LEU A 1093 6.96 -38.75 10.16
C LEU A 1093 6.19 -39.32 8.96
N LEU A 1094 6.83 -40.19 8.17
CA LEU A 1094 6.19 -40.85 7.02
C LEU A 1094 5.04 -41.76 7.45
N ILE A 1095 5.19 -42.53 8.54
CA ILE A 1095 4.13 -43.40 9.08
C ILE A 1095 2.94 -42.56 9.58
N LYS A 1096 3.19 -41.53 10.39
CA LYS A 1096 2.14 -40.60 10.87
C LYS A 1096 1.40 -39.94 9.72
N ARG A 1097 2.13 -39.46 8.71
CA ARG A 1097 1.56 -38.81 7.52
C ARG A 1097 0.78 -39.78 6.62
N MET A 1098 1.17 -41.06 6.51
CA MET A 1098 0.37 -42.08 5.80
C MET A 1098 -0.94 -42.42 6.52
N GLN A 1099 -0.93 -42.40 7.86
CA GLN A 1099 -2.11 -42.68 8.66
C GLN A 1099 -3.15 -41.55 8.54
N ALA A 1100 -2.70 -40.28 8.58
CA ALA A 1100 -3.54 -39.10 8.35
C ALA A 1100 -4.12 -39.05 6.92
N GLU A 1101 -5.44 -39.25 6.78
CA GLU A 1101 -6.09 -39.52 5.50
C GLU A 1101 -5.96 -38.42 4.43
N ASP A 1102 -5.94 -37.15 4.86
CA ASP A 1102 -5.79 -35.99 3.98
C ASP A 1102 -4.33 -35.73 3.58
N ALA A 1103 -3.37 -36.10 4.44
CA ALA A 1103 -1.94 -35.88 4.20
C ALA A 1103 -1.24 -37.07 3.51
N ARG A 1104 -1.88 -38.25 3.53
CA ARG A 1104 -1.41 -39.55 3.02
C ARG A 1104 -0.86 -39.51 1.59
N ILE A 1105 -1.57 -38.85 0.68
CA ILE A 1105 -1.25 -38.88 -0.76
C ILE A 1105 0.17 -38.38 -1.04
N GLY A 1106 0.68 -37.42 -0.24
CA GLY A 1106 2.03 -36.91 -0.39
C GLY A 1106 3.15 -37.85 0.09
N VAL A 1107 2.84 -38.85 0.93
CA VAL A 1107 3.80 -39.95 1.16
C VAL A 1107 3.73 -40.98 0.03
N LEU A 1108 2.53 -41.28 -0.47
CA LEU A 1108 2.39 -42.21 -1.60
C LEU A 1108 3.11 -41.71 -2.85
N ALA A 1109 3.14 -40.38 -3.06
CA ALA A 1109 3.94 -39.72 -4.11
C ALA A 1109 5.45 -40.06 -4.05
N LEU A 1110 6.01 -40.37 -2.88
CA LEU A 1110 7.42 -40.76 -2.73
C LEU A 1110 7.71 -42.19 -3.24
N TYR A 1111 6.67 -42.97 -3.56
CA TYR A 1111 6.73 -44.31 -4.14
C TYR A 1111 6.46 -44.33 -5.66
N VAL A 1112 6.52 -43.17 -6.33
CA VAL A 1112 6.53 -43.08 -7.80
C VAL A 1112 7.92 -43.36 -8.36
N ASN A 1113 8.02 -44.34 -9.26
CA ASN A 1113 9.25 -44.64 -9.99
C ASN A 1113 9.34 -43.78 -11.26
N PHE A 1114 10.09 -42.68 -11.17
CA PHE A 1114 10.31 -41.77 -12.29
C PHE A 1114 11.30 -42.36 -13.30
N LEU A 1115 10.80 -42.68 -14.50
CA LEU A 1115 11.57 -43.26 -15.60
C LEU A 1115 12.53 -42.23 -16.21
N THR A 1116 12.19 -40.93 -16.15
CA THR A 1116 13.10 -39.83 -16.51
C THR A 1116 13.87 -39.38 -15.26
N ARG A 1117 15.20 -39.47 -15.30
CA ARG A 1117 16.08 -39.08 -14.18
C ARG A 1117 16.48 -37.60 -14.26
N ASP A 1118 16.27 -36.88 -13.16
CA ASP A 1118 16.74 -35.50 -12.99
C ASP A 1118 18.17 -35.43 -12.46
N PRO A 1119 18.95 -34.39 -12.83
CA PRO A 1119 20.21 -34.09 -12.16
C PRO A 1119 19.94 -33.52 -10.75
N LEU A 1120 20.35 -34.28 -9.73
CA LEU A 1120 20.42 -33.81 -8.35
C LEU A 1120 21.74 -33.09 -8.09
N LEU A 1121 21.68 -31.99 -7.35
CA LEU A 1121 22.84 -31.33 -6.77
C LEU A 1121 23.41 -32.18 -5.62
N PRO A 1122 24.71 -32.05 -5.26
CA PRO A 1122 25.34 -32.95 -4.29
C PRO A 1122 24.68 -32.99 -2.90
N TYR A 1123 24.12 -31.86 -2.45
CA TYR A 1123 23.39 -31.78 -1.18
C TYR A 1123 22.05 -32.52 -1.25
N GLU A 1124 21.25 -32.27 -2.29
CA GLU A 1124 19.98 -32.98 -2.52
C GLU A 1124 20.15 -34.49 -2.64
N ALA A 1125 21.24 -34.96 -3.28
CA ALA A 1125 21.57 -36.38 -3.36
C ALA A 1125 21.83 -37.01 -1.98
N THR A 1126 22.37 -36.23 -1.04
CA THR A 1126 22.57 -36.64 0.36
C THR A 1126 21.24 -36.73 1.11
N LEU A 1127 20.36 -35.72 0.95
CA LEU A 1127 19.00 -35.74 1.53
C LEU A 1127 18.16 -36.90 0.96
N GLN A 1128 18.23 -37.12 -0.34
CA GLN A 1128 17.52 -38.21 -1.02
C GLN A 1128 18.01 -39.58 -0.52
N LYS A 1129 19.31 -39.75 -0.23
CA LYS A 1129 19.84 -40.99 0.35
C LYS A 1129 19.23 -41.29 1.72
N ALA A 1130 19.07 -40.29 2.58
CA ALA A 1130 18.41 -40.45 3.88
C ALA A 1130 16.90 -40.77 3.74
N MET A 1131 16.20 -40.07 2.84
CA MET A 1131 14.80 -40.33 2.53
C MET A 1131 14.58 -41.75 1.99
N THR A 1132 15.38 -42.17 1.00
CA THR A 1132 15.33 -43.52 0.42
C THR A 1132 15.62 -44.60 1.47
N ALA A 1133 16.54 -44.37 2.42
CA ALA A 1133 16.80 -45.31 3.51
C ALA A 1133 15.59 -45.47 4.44
N ALA A 1134 14.85 -44.39 4.73
CA ALA A 1134 13.63 -44.44 5.53
C ALA A 1134 12.47 -45.13 4.81
N LEU A 1135 12.27 -44.86 3.50
CA LEU A 1135 11.21 -45.47 2.69
C LEU A 1135 11.31 -47.01 2.58
N HIS A 1136 12.52 -47.56 2.74
CA HIS A 1136 12.80 -49.01 2.77
C HIS A 1136 12.88 -49.60 4.20
N MET A 1137 12.56 -48.83 5.25
CA MET A 1137 12.44 -49.42 6.58
C MET A 1137 11.22 -50.35 6.63
N PRO A 1138 11.33 -51.58 7.18
CA PRO A 1138 10.23 -52.55 7.15
C PRO A 1138 8.91 -52.05 7.75
N ALA A 1139 8.95 -51.16 8.74
CA ALA A 1139 7.76 -50.53 9.31
C ALA A 1139 7.07 -49.55 8.34
N VAL A 1140 7.84 -48.77 7.58
CA VAL A 1140 7.32 -47.81 6.59
C VAL A 1140 6.76 -48.57 5.39
N GLU A 1141 7.45 -49.59 4.89
CA GLU A 1141 6.92 -50.47 3.84
C GLU A 1141 5.64 -51.21 4.28
N ALA A 1142 5.59 -51.70 5.52
CA ALA A 1142 4.41 -52.39 6.07
C ALA A 1142 3.21 -51.45 6.24
N GLU A 1143 3.42 -50.16 6.52
CA GLU A 1143 2.37 -49.15 6.52
C GLU A 1143 1.94 -48.80 5.08
N PHE A 1144 2.90 -48.51 4.19
CA PHE A 1144 2.65 -48.17 2.78
C PHE A 1144 1.78 -49.21 2.06
N ARG A 1145 2.08 -50.50 2.23
CA ARG A 1145 1.33 -51.61 1.60
C ARG A 1145 -0.16 -51.68 2.02
N LYS A 1146 -0.56 -51.04 3.13
CA LYS A 1146 -1.97 -50.89 3.52
C LYS A 1146 -2.68 -49.84 2.65
N HIS A 1147 -1.96 -48.76 2.30
CA HIS A 1147 -2.52 -47.51 1.80
C HIS A 1147 -2.31 -47.27 0.29
N GLY A 1148 -1.35 -47.93 -0.36
CA GLY A 1148 -1.08 -47.70 -1.78
C GLY A 1148 -0.25 -48.78 -2.49
N ARG A 1149 0.21 -48.44 -3.71
CA ARG A 1149 1.12 -49.23 -4.55
C ARG A 1149 2.17 -48.35 -5.25
N VAL A 1150 3.27 -48.96 -5.68
CA VAL A 1150 4.27 -48.32 -6.56
C VAL A 1150 3.71 -48.20 -7.98
N ILE A 1151 4.07 -47.12 -8.68
CA ILE A 1151 3.73 -46.91 -10.10
C ILE A 1151 4.94 -46.39 -10.88
N ASP A 1152 5.02 -46.70 -12.18
CA ASP A 1152 6.00 -46.12 -13.10
C ASP A 1152 5.45 -44.82 -13.72
N TYR A 1153 6.26 -43.76 -13.75
CA TYR A 1153 5.89 -42.47 -14.36
C TYR A 1153 6.94 -42.05 -15.39
N ALA A 1154 6.51 -41.78 -16.62
CA ALA A 1154 7.38 -41.43 -17.74
C ALA A 1154 7.95 -40.01 -17.66
N GLY A 1155 7.29 -39.15 -16.88
CA GLY A 1155 7.83 -37.85 -16.50
C GLY A 1155 9.00 -37.96 -15.52
N ASN A 1156 9.38 -36.82 -14.98
CA ASN A 1156 10.44 -36.68 -14.00
C ASN A 1156 9.88 -36.33 -12.61
N ARG A 1157 10.74 -36.25 -11.59
CA ARG A 1157 10.30 -36.00 -10.20
C ARG A 1157 9.77 -34.58 -9.99
N THR A 1158 10.02 -33.66 -10.92
CA THR A 1158 10.07 -32.22 -10.63
C THR A 1158 8.89 -31.46 -11.20
N GLY A 1159 8.25 -31.94 -12.26
CA GLY A 1159 6.90 -31.50 -12.66
C GLY A 1159 5.79 -32.36 -12.07
N TRP A 1160 6.12 -33.29 -11.18
CA TRP A 1160 5.17 -33.78 -10.18
C TRP A 1160 4.92 -32.66 -9.16
N PRO A 1161 3.68 -32.45 -8.65
CA PRO A 1161 3.44 -31.40 -7.66
C PRO A 1161 4.26 -31.63 -6.38
N ASP A 1162 4.85 -30.57 -5.81
CA ASP A 1162 5.58 -30.68 -4.55
C ASP A 1162 4.63 -31.10 -3.41
N TYR A 1163 4.87 -32.30 -2.86
CA TYR A 1163 4.00 -33.02 -1.92
C TYR A 1163 4.71 -33.40 -0.62
#